data_AF-A0AAN8DE67-F1
#
_entry.id   AF-A0AAN8DE67-F1
#
_cell.length_a   1.000
_cell.length_b   1.000
_cell.length_c   1.000
_cell.angle_alpha   90.00
_cell.angle_beta   90.00
_cell.angle_gamma   90.00
#
_symmetry.space_group_name_H-M   'P 1'
#
loop_
_entity.id
_entity.type
_entity.pdbx_description
1 polymer ?
#
loop_
_entity_poly.entity_id
_entity_poly.type
_entity_poly.pdbx_seq_one_letter_code
_entity_poly.pdbx_strand_id
1 'polypeptide(L)'
;QVFPVTSSGTPLSEFPFTRTGLLGFIGPAGLIFVAGKMDGLMLVGGRQHNADDIVATALAVEPMKFVYRGRIAVFSITVLHDERIVVVAEQRPDSTEEDSFQWMSRVLQAIDGIHQVGVYCLALVPSNTLPKTPLGGIHLSETKQLFLEGALHPCNVLMCPHTCVTNLPKPRQKQPEIGPASVMVGNLVSGKRIAQASGRDLVQIEDNDQARKFLFLSEVLQWRAQTTPDHVLYTLLNCRGTIASSLTCVQLHKRAEKIAGMLAERGHLQDGDHVALVYPPGIDLIVAFYGCLYAGCVPITVRPPHPQNISTTLPTVKMIVEVSRSVCVMTTQLVSKLLRSKEASAAVEIRSWPPIMDTDDLPKKKPPLLHKPSNPDILAYLDFSVSTTGMLAGVKMSHTATSAFCRSIKLQCELYPSREVAICLDPYCGLGFVLWCLCSVYSGHQSILIPPSELELNPSLWLSAVSQFKVRDTFCSYSVMELCTKGLGLQTDSLKARGLDLSRVRTCVVVAEERPRTALTQSFSKLFKDLGLHPRAVSTSFGCRVNLAICLQGTSGPDPTTVFVDMRALRHDRVRLVERGSPHSLPLMESGKILPGVRIIIANPETKGPMGESHLGEIWVQSGHNSSGYFTVYGDETLQSDHFNSRLSFGDTQTLWARTGYLGFLRRTELTDASGERHDALYVVGALEEAMELRGMRYHPIDIETSVIRTHKSITECAVFTWTNLLVVVVELDGSEHEALDLVPLVTNVVLEEHYLIVGVVVVVDIGVIPINSRGEKQRMHLRDGFLADQLDPIYVAYNM
;
A
#
# COMPACT_ATOMS: atom_id res chain seq x y z
N GLN A 1 46.88 5.11 -32.11
CA GLN A 1 48.06 5.91 -32.47
C GLN A 1 47.63 7.36 -32.59
N VAL A 2 48.47 8.31 -32.16
CA VAL A 2 48.18 9.76 -32.17
C VAL A 2 49.39 10.54 -32.67
N PHE A 3 49.17 11.66 -33.36
CA PHE A 3 50.22 12.58 -33.79
C PHE A 3 50.13 13.84 -32.92
N PRO A 4 51.02 14.01 -31.93
CA PRO A 4 51.05 15.24 -31.13
C PRO A 4 51.31 16.41 -32.07
N VAL A 5 50.61 17.53 -31.88
CA VAL A 5 50.79 18.74 -32.69
C VAL A 5 51.38 19.86 -31.85
N THR A 6 52.13 20.75 -32.48
CA THR A 6 52.57 22.02 -31.90
C THR A 6 51.38 22.96 -31.70
N SER A 7 51.60 24.08 -31.02
CA SER A 7 50.60 25.16 -30.87
C SER A 7 50.11 25.75 -32.21
N SER A 8 50.88 25.57 -33.29
CA SER A 8 50.51 25.94 -34.66
C SER A 8 49.76 24.84 -35.44
N GLY A 9 49.44 23.71 -34.80
CA GLY A 9 48.71 22.59 -35.42
C GLY A 9 49.56 21.68 -36.30
N THR A 10 50.87 21.90 -36.41
CA THR A 10 51.79 21.04 -37.17
C THR A 10 52.24 19.82 -36.34
N PRO A 11 52.33 18.61 -36.90
CA PRO A 11 52.80 17.44 -36.17
C PRO A 11 54.21 17.62 -35.60
N LEU A 12 54.40 17.24 -34.33
CA LEU A 12 55.71 17.25 -33.64
C LEU A 12 56.69 16.21 -34.18
N SER A 13 56.18 15.19 -34.88
CA SER A 13 56.96 14.08 -35.43
C SER A 13 56.20 13.44 -36.58
N GLU A 14 56.94 12.88 -37.53
CA GLU A 14 56.41 12.05 -38.63
C GLU A 14 56.00 10.65 -38.14
N PHE A 15 56.43 10.26 -36.94
CA PHE A 15 56.12 8.95 -36.36
C PHE A 15 54.87 9.00 -35.47
N PRO A 16 53.98 7.99 -35.55
CA PRO A 16 52.82 7.89 -34.68
C PRO A 16 53.23 7.57 -33.23
N PHE A 17 52.62 8.26 -32.27
CA PHE A 17 52.77 7.98 -30.84
C PHE A 17 51.69 7.00 -30.36
N THR A 18 52.00 6.20 -29.36
CA THR A 18 51.03 5.32 -28.68
C THR A 18 50.64 5.94 -27.34
N ARG A 19 49.34 6.01 -27.06
CA ARG A 19 48.86 6.46 -25.75
C ARG A 19 49.16 5.38 -24.72
N THR A 20 50.00 5.70 -23.75
CA THR A 20 50.37 4.78 -22.65
C THR A 20 49.30 4.67 -21.58
N GLY A 21 48.36 5.63 -21.53
CA GLY A 21 47.39 5.74 -20.44
C GLY A 21 47.99 6.22 -19.12
N LEU A 22 49.26 6.65 -19.12
CA LEU A 22 49.97 7.17 -17.95
C LEU A 22 50.04 8.69 -17.99
N LEU A 23 49.91 9.32 -16.82
CA LEU A 23 50.13 10.74 -16.60
C LEU A 23 51.53 10.94 -16.05
N GLY A 24 52.22 11.97 -16.52
CA GLY A 24 53.58 12.25 -16.08
C GLY A 24 54.15 13.52 -16.69
N PHE A 25 55.33 13.91 -16.21
CA PHE A 25 56.07 15.06 -16.71
C PHE A 25 57.54 14.72 -16.91
N ILE A 26 58.21 15.50 -17.75
CA ILE A 26 59.66 15.39 -17.96
C ILE A 26 60.35 16.31 -16.95
N GLY A 27 61.22 15.72 -16.13
CA GLY A 27 62.05 16.44 -15.18
C GLY A 27 63.46 16.74 -15.72
N PRO A 28 64.34 17.28 -14.88
CA PRO A 28 65.71 17.61 -15.24
C PRO A 28 66.47 16.40 -15.81
N ALA A 29 67.41 16.65 -16.72
CA ALA A 29 68.22 15.64 -17.40
C ALA A 29 67.42 14.60 -18.22
N GLY A 30 66.18 14.90 -18.61
CA GLY A 30 65.36 14.02 -19.45
C GLY A 30 64.72 12.85 -18.71
N LEU A 31 64.71 12.88 -17.37
CA LEU A 31 64.01 11.89 -16.56
C LEU A 31 62.49 12.01 -16.73
N ILE A 32 61.80 10.88 -16.83
CA ILE A 32 60.33 10.83 -16.92
C ILE A 32 59.78 10.48 -15.53
N PHE A 33 58.91 11.34 -15.01
CA PHE A 33 58.19 11.11 -13.75
C PHE A 33 56.75 10.73 -14.07
N VAL A 34 56.37 9.50 -13.74
CA VAL A 34 54.98 9.05 -13.83
C VAL A 34 54.26 9.50 -12.56
N ALA A 35 53.22 10.31 -12.74
CA ALA A 35 52.42 10.88 -11.67
C ALA A 35 51.08 10.15 -11.46
N GLY A 36 50.66 9.28 -12.39
CA GLY A 36 49.43 8.51 -12.24
C GLY A 36 49.00 7.79 -13.52
N LYS A 37 47.76 7.28 -13.51
CA LYS A 37 47.10 6.66 -14.67
C LYS A 37 45.88 7.47 -15.08
N MET A 38 45.58 7.55 -16.37
CA MET A 38 44.38 8.22 -16.87
C MET A 38 43.10 7.56 -16.31
N ASP A 39 43.06 6.24 -16.22
CA ASP A 39 41.90 5.49 -15.70
C ASP A 39 41.70 5.67 -14.18
N GLY A 40 42.71 6.18 -13.47
CA GLY A 40 42.65 6.49 -12.03
C GLY A 40 42.35 7.97 -11.73
N LEU A 41 42.12 8.80 -12.76
CA LEU A 41 41.84 10.22 -12.61
C LEU A 41 40.33 10.46 -12.53
N MET A 42 39.87 10.96 -11.39
CA MET A 42 38.45 11.23 -11.11
C MET A 42 38.18 12.73 -11.19
N LEU A 43 37.02 13.15 -11.71
CA LEU A 43 36.64 14.56 -11.84
C LEU A 43 35.50 14.91 -10.87
N VAL A 44 35.84 15.37 -9.67
CA VAL A 44 34.89 15.61 -8.59
C VAL A 44 34.88 17.09 -8.23
N GLY A 45 33.69 17.71 -8.19
CA GLY A 45 33.56 19.14 -7.90
C GLY A 45 34.33 20.05 -8.87
N GLY A 46 34.52 19.61 -10.11
CA GLY A 46 35.29 20.35 -11.14
C GLY A 46 36.82 20.27 -10.97
N ARG A 47 37.33 19.47 -10.03
CA ARG A 47 38.76 19.24 -9.80
C ARG A 47 39.13 17.79 -10.14
N GLN A 48 40.32 17.61 -10.69
CA GLN A 48 40.87 16.29 -10.96
C GLN A 48 41.57 15.75 -9.71
N HIS A 49 41.21 14.55 -9.30
CA HIS A 49 41.78 13.84 -8.15
C HIS A 49 42.36 12.50 -8.63
N ASN A 50 43.59 12.21 -8.26
CA ASN A 50 44.21 10.92 -8.54
C ASN A 50 43.81 9.90 -7.45
N ALA A 51 43.31 8.74 -7.86
CA ALA A 51 42.98 7.65 -6.96
C ALA A 51 44.18 7.21 -6.10
N ASP A 52 45.39 7.21 -6.66
CA ASP A 52 46.62 6.80 -5.95
C ASP A 52 46.92 7.74 -4.77
N ASP A 53 46.65 9.05 -4.91
CA ASP A 53 46.87 10.02 -3.84
C ASP A 53 45.86 9.84 -2.70
N ILE A 54 44.60 9.52 -3.04
CA ILE A 54 43.56 9.21 -2.05
C ILE A 54 43.86 7.90 -1.33
N VAL A 55 44.33 6.87 -2.05
CA VAL A 55 44.82 5.62 -1.45
C VAL A 55 45.96 5.89 -0.48
N ALA A 56 46.93 6.74 -0.86
CA ALA A 56 48.05 7.11 -0.01
C ALA A 56 47.60 7.82 1.27
N THR A 57 46.63 8.73 1.17
CA THR A 57 46.03 9.40 2.33
C THR A 57 45.29 8.43 3.24
N ALA A 58 44.44 7.57 2.69
CA ALA A 58 43.70 6.56 3.47
C ALA A 58 44.66 5.60 4.19
N LEU A 59 45.74 5.17 3.52
CA LEU A 59 46.77 4.31 4.10
C LEU A 59 47.61 5.00 5.19
N ALA A 60 47.78 6.33 5.11
CA ALA A 60 48.51 7.10 6.11
C ALA A 60 47.75 7.22 7.44
N VAL A 61 46.43 6.98 7.43
CA VAL A 61 45.61 6.90 8.64
C VAL A 61 45.84 5.55 9.32
N GLU A 62 46.48 5.60 10.49
CA GLU A 62 46.93 4.42 11.24
C GLU A 62 47.70 3.39 10.38
N PRO A 63 48.90 3.76 9.88
CA PRO A 63 49.62 3.00 8.87
C PRO A 63 49.86 1.55 9.31
N MET A 64 49.43 0.60 8.48
CA MET A 64 49.62 -0.84 8.71
C MET A 64 49.07 -1.35 10.05
N LYS A 65 48.17 -0.61 10.70
CA LYS A 65 47.47 -1.09 11.90
C LYS A 65 46.13 -1.74 11.54
N PHE A 66 45.36 -1.09 10.65
CA PHE A 66 44.02 -1.53 10.28
C PHE A 66 43.94 -2.14 8.86
N VAL A 67 44.51 -1.47 7.84
CA VAL A 67 44.52 -1.93 6.43
C VAL A 67 45.95 -2.13 5.93
N TYR A 68 46.19 -3.20 5.17
CA TYR A 68 47.50 -3.46 4.56
C TYR A 68 47.72 -2.66 3.26
N ARG A 69 48.99 -2.47 2.88
CA ARG A 69 49.34 -1.90 1.56
C ARG A 69 48.76 -2.75 0.44
N GLY A 70 48.24 -2.08 -0.61
CA GLY A 70 47.66 -2.75 -1.77
C GLY A 70 46.29 -3.41 -1.51
N ARG A 71 45.56 -2.94 -0.49
CA ARG A 71 44.23 -3.45 -0.11
C ARG A 71 43.14 -2.36 -0.07
N ILE A 72 43.33 -1.28 -0.83
CA ILE A 72 42.37 -0.15 -0.94
C ILE A 72 42.08 0.10 -2.41
N ALA A 73 40.81 -0.01 -2.80
CA ALA A 73 40.29 0.40 -4.09
C ALA A 73 39.66 1.80 -3.96
N VAL A 74 40.01 2.71 -4.86
CA VAL A 74 39.38 4.03 -4.97
C VAL A 74 38.93 4.22 -6.40
N PHE A 75 37.66 4.58 -6.57
CA PHE A 75 37.06 4.84 -7.88
C PHE A 75 35.92 5.85 -7.74
N SER A 76 35.47 6.41 -8.87
CA SER A 76 34.29 7.27 -8.89
C SER A 76 33.07 6.56 -9.45
N ILE A 77 31.89 6.93 -8.94
CA ILE A 77 30.58 6.61 -9.51
C ILE A 77 29.89 7.90 -9.94
N THR A 78 29.00 7.83 -10.92
CA THR A 78 28.21 8.99 -11.35
C THR A 78 26.90 9.00 -10.57
N VAL A 79 26.62 10.09 -9.86
CA VAL A 79 25.37 10.31 -9.12
C VAL A 79 24.88 11.72 -9.44
N LEU A 80 23.62 11.86 -9.88
CA LEU A 80 23.05 13.14 -10.30
C LEU A 80 23.93 13.88 -11.34
N HIS A 81 24.49 13.15 -12.30
CA HIS A 81 25.37 13.63 -13.38
C HIS A 81 26.78 14.09 -12.98
N ASP A 82 27.15 14.01 -11.71
CA ASP A 82 28.51 14.33 -11.26
C ASP A 82 29.22 13.07 -10.74
N GLU A 83 30.56 13.06 -10.77
CA GLU A 83 31.34 11.99 -10.15
C GLU A 83 31.41 12.14 -8.63
N ARG A 84 31.42 11.00 -7.94
CA ARG A 84 31.46 10.87 -6.49
C ARG A 84 32.46 9.77 -6.10
N ILE A 85 33.33 10.05 -5.13
CA ILE A 85 34.41 9.14 -4.73
C ILE A 85 33.85 8.01 -3.87
N VAL A 86 34.20 6.77 -4.21
CA VAL A 86 33.95 5.57 -3.42
C VAL A 86 35.30 4.97 -3.02
N VAL A 87 35.42 4.63 -1.74
CA VAL A 87 36.60 3.96 -1.18
C VAL A 87 36.18 2.59 -0.66
N VAL A 88 36.81 1.54 -1.14
CA VAL A 88 36.62 0.17 -0.64
C VAL A 88 37.95 -0.32 -0.07
N ALA A 89 37.98 -0.74 1.19
CA ALA A 89 39.20 -1.21 1.83
C ALA A 89 39.01 -2.59 2.49
N GLU A 90 40.02 -3.44 2.39
CA GLU A 90 40.04 -4.75 3.02
C GLU A 90 40.52 -4.62 4.47
N GLN A 91 39.64 -4.90 5.43
CA GLN A 91 39.99 -4.85 6.85
C GLN A 91 40.74 -6.11 7.30
N ARG A 92 41.44 -6.00 8.43
CA ARG A 92 42.11 -7.15 9.05
C ARG A 92 41.10 -8.12 9.69
N PRO A 93 41.43 -9.42 9.79
CA PRO A 93 40.54 -10.42 10.38
C PRO A 93 40.11 -10.12 11.81
N ASP A 94 40.99 -9.50 12.61
CA ASP A 94 40.79 -9.25 14.04
C ASP A 94 40.25 -7.84 14.34
N SER A 95 39.75 -7.13 13.32
CA SER A 95 39.20 -5.77 13.47
C SER A 95 37.83 -5.79 14.14
N THR A 96 37.65 -4.96 15.18
CA THR A 96 36.31 -4.75 15.78
C THR A 96 35.49 -3.73 14.97
N GLU A 97 34.17 -3.68 15.20
CA GLU A 97 33.32 -2.64 14.61
C GLU A 97 33.73 -1.23 15.06
N GLU A 98 34.12 -1.07 16.32
CA GLU A 98 34.56 0.21 16.85
C GLU A 98 35.87 0.69 16.17
N ASP A 99 36.83 -0.22 15.96
CA ASP A 99 38.05 0.07 15.19
C ASP A 99 37.70 0.48 13.75
N SER A 100 36.71 -0.18 13.16
CA SER A 100 36.23 0.08 11.80
C SER A 100 35.67 1.49 11.66
N PHE A 101 34.71 1.88 12.52
CA PHE A 101 34.13 3.23 12.49
C PHE A 101 35.15 4.32 12.82
N GLN A 102 36.07 4.09 13.77
CA GLN A 102 37.14 5.03 14.09
C GLN A 102 38.07 5.24 12.89
N TRP A 103 38.48 4.17 12.21
CA TRP A 103 39.32 4.27 11.02
C TRP A 103 38.59 4.99 9.88
N MET A 104 37.34 4.60 9.59
CA MET A 104 36.52 5.23 8.54
C MET A 104 36.38 6.74 8.77
N SER A 105 36.01 7.15 9.99
CA SER A 105 35.86 8.57 10.35
C SER A 105 37.15 9.37 10.15
N ARG A 106 38.30 8.83 10.58
CA ARG A 106 39.61 9.49 10.39
C ARG A 106 40.02 9.55 8.93
N VAL A 107 39.71 8.53 8.13
CA VAL A 107 39.95 8.53 6.67
C VAL A 107 39.12 9.61 5.99
N LEU A 108 37.84 9.73 6.32
CA LEU A 108 36.97 10.80 5.79
C LEU A 108 37.54 12.18 6.12
N GLN A 109 37.92 12.42 7.38
CA GLN A 109 38.53 13.68 7.82
C GLN A 109 39.86 13.98 7.13
N ALA A 110 40.72 12.97 6.96
CA ALA A 110 42.01 13.13 6.31
C ALA A 110 41.86 13.44 4.81
N ILE A 111 40.93 12.78 4.13
CA ILE A 111 40.65 13.02 2.71
C ILE A 111 40.06 14.43 2.54
N ASP A 112 39.07 14.82 3.33
CA ASP A 112 38.50 16.17 3.28
C ASP A 112 39.57 17.24 3.58
N GLY A 113 40.37 17.06 4.63
CA GLY A 113 41.42 18.01 5.02
C GLY A 113 42.50 18.21 3.95
N ILE A 114 43.02 17.13 3.35
CA ILE A 114 44.14 17.19 2.40
C ILE A 114 43.67 17.47 0.97
N HIS A 115 42.62 16.79 0.53
CA HIS A 115 42.16 16.83 -0.85
C HIS A 115 41.02 17.83 -1.06
N GLN A 116 40.37 18.32 0.00
CA GLN A 116 39.23 19.24 -0.05
C GLN A 116 38.07 18.65 -0.86
N VAL A 117 37.80 17.37 -0.64
CA VAL A 117 36.76 16.59 -1.32
C VAL A 117 36.13 15.59 -0.36
N GLY A 118 34.80 15.45 -0.44
CA GLY A 118 34.06 14.45 0.31
C GLY A 118 34.12 13.06 -0.34
N VAL A 119 34.15 12.02 0.50
CA VAL A 119 33.98 10.62 0.06
C VAL A 119 32.50 10.28 0.19
N TYR A 120 31.89 9.83 -0.90
CA TYR A 120 30.47 9.54 -0.96
C TYR A 120 30.09 8.23 -0.29
N CYS A 121 30.93 7.21 -0.44
CA CYS A 121 30.77 5.91 0.22
C CYS A 121 32.14 5.37 0.62
N LEU A 122 32.25 4.89 1.85
CA LEU A 122 33.39 4.13 2.35
C LEU A 122 32.89 2.75 2.79
N ALA A 123 33.35 1.69 2.15
CA ALA A 123 32.98 0.31 2.47
C ALA A 123 34.22 -0.49 2.92
N LEU A 124 34.06 -1.29 3.98
CA LEU A 124 35.08 -2.21 4.46
C LEU A 124 34.68 -3.64 4.13
N VAL A 125 35.56 -4.40 3.49
CA VAL A 125 35.31 -5.79 3.09
C VAL A 125 36.16 -6.77 3.90
N PRO A 126 35.72 -8.03 4.09
CA PRO A 126 36.48 -9.01 4.84
C PRO A 126 37.87 -9.29 4.23
N SER A 127 38.80 -9.79 5.05
CA SER A 127 40.13 -10.15 4.57
C SER A 127 40.09 -11.12 3.38
N ASN A 128 40.93 -10.87 2.38
CA ASN A 128 41.07 -11.62 1.12
C ASN A 128 39.84 -11.70 0.21
N THR A 129 38.89 -10.77 0.33
CA THR A 129 37.71 -10.72 -0.56
C THR A 129 37.84 -9.70 -1.69
N LEU A 130 38.74 -8.71 -1.56
CA LEU A 130 38.88 -7.67 -2.57
C LEU A 130 39.42 -8.26 -3.89
N PRO A 131 38.72 -8.08 -5.03
CA PRO A 131 39.14 -8.64 -6.31
C PRO A 131 40.56 -8.23 -6.71
N LYS A 132 41.32 -9.19 -7.24
CA LYS A 132 42.71 -9.00 -7.66
C LYS A 132 42.94 -9.42 -9.11
N THR A 133 43.75 -8.62 -9.79
CA THR A 133 44.33 -8.95 -11.08
C THR A 133 45.29 -10.14 -10.97
N PRO A 134 45.59 -10.86 -12.06
CA PRO A 134 46.53 -11.98 -12.07
C PRO A 134 47.94 -11.63 -11.54
N LEU A 135 48.32 -10.35 -11.60
CA LEU A 135 49.61 -9.83 -11.11
C LEU A 135 49.56 -9.40 -9.64
N GLY A 136 48.44 -9.62 -8.94
CA GLY A 136 48.27 -9.36 -7.52
C GLY A 136 47.83 -7.93 -7.15
N GLY A 137 47.72 -7.02 -8.12
CA GLY A 137 47.14 -5.68 -7.92
C GLY A 137 45.61 -5.72 -7.85
N ILE A 138 44.99 -4.69 -7.28
CA ILE A 138 43.52 -4.61 -7.13
C ILE A 138 42.82 -4.51 -8.48
N HIS A 139 41.75 -5.26 -8.67
CA HIS A 139 40.93 -5.26 -9.88
C HIS A 139 39.80 -4.22 -9.81
N LEU A 140 40.16 -2.93 -9.96
CA LEU A 140 39.24 -1.80 -9.76
C LEU A 140 37.91 -1.90 -10.50
N SER A 141 37.90 -2.35 -11.76
CA SER A 141 36.67 -2.43 -12.55
C SER A 141 35.70 -3.50 -12.04
N GLU A 142 36.23 -4.61 -11.50
CA GLU A 142 35.43 -5.70 -10.94
C GLU A 142 34.91 -5.29 -9.57
N THR A 143 35.75 -4.66 -8.73
CA THR A 143 35.31 -4.08 -7.46
C THR A 143 34.20 -3.05 -7.66
N LYS A 144 34.34 -2.15 -8.64
CA LYS A 144 33.30 -1.16 -8.98
C LYS A 144 32.02 -1.83 -9.46
N GLN A 145 32.11 -2.88 -10.27
CA GLN A 145 30.95 -3.63 -10.74
C GLN A 145 30.22 -4.32 -9.57
N LEU A 146 30.94 -5.04 -8.71
CA LEU A 146 30.37 -5.69 -7.53
C LEU A 146 29.70 -4.68 -6.58
N PHE A 147 30.29 -3.49 -6.41
CA PHE A 147 29.68 -2.42 -5.63
C PHE A 147 28.35 -1.93 -6.24
N LEU A 148 28.30 -1.74 -7.57
CA LEU A 148 27.08 -1.27 -8.25
C LEU A 148 25.98 -2.34 -8.34
N GLU A 149 26.36 -3.61 -8.31
CA GLU A 149 25.43 -4.75 -8.35
C GLU A 149 24.96 -5.19 -6.96
N GLY A 150 25.56 -4.66 -5.88
CA GLY A 150 25.26 -5.08 -4.51
C GLY A 150 25.78 -6.49 -4.19
N ALA A 151 26.98 -6.83 -4.66
CA ALA A 151 27.62 -8.12 -4.50
C ALA A 151 29.03 -8.00 -3.89
N LEU A 152 29.27 -6.94 -3.12
CA LEU A 152 30.57 -6.68 -2.49
C LEU A 152 30.68 -7.34 -1.10
N HIS A 153 29.54 -7.56 -0.44
CA HIS A 153 29.41 -8.14 0.90
C HIS A 153 30.31 -7.46 1.94
N PRO A 154 30.20 -6.12 2.10
CA PRO A 154 31.00 -5.39 3.06
C PRO A 154 30.63 -5.77 4.51
N CYS A 155 31.59 -5.67 5.41
CA CYS A 155 31.38 -5.78 6.86
C CYS A 155 30.86 -4.47 7.47
N ASN A 156 31.25 -3.33 6.89
CA ASN A 156 30.81 -2.01 7.34
C ASN A 156 30.67 -1.08 6.14
N VAL A 157 29.63 -0.25 6.13
CA VAL A 157 29.38 0.75 5.07
C VAL A 157 29.05 2.08 5.70
N LEU A 158 29.67 3.14 5.21
CA LEU A 158 29.37 4.51 5.59
C LEU A 158 29.11 5.34 4.35
N MET A 159 27.87 5.80 4.21
CA MET A 159 27.44 6.70 3.16
C MET A 159 27.49 8.14 3.68
N CYS A 160 28.01 9.07 2.88
CA CYS A 160 28.05 10.50 3.23
C CYS A 160 27.38 11.38 2.16
N PRO A 161 26.10 11.16 1.82
CA PRO A 161 25.42 11.92 0.79
C PRO A 161 25.19 13.38 1.18
N HIS A 162 25.09 13.72 2.47
CA HIS A 162 24.80 15.10 2.90
C HIS A 162 25.97 16.05 2.61
N THR A 163 27.20 15.57 2.77
CA THR A 163 28.42 16.35 2.52
C THR A 163 28.79 16.38 1.03
N CYS A 164 28.49 15.31 0.30
CA CYS A 164 28.94 15.15 -1.09
C CYS A 164 27.95 15.65 -2.14
N VAL A 165 26.66 15.77 -1.82
CA VAL A 165 25.61 16.12 -2.79
C VAL A 165 25.16 17.57 -2.61
N THR A 166 25.79 18.47 -3.36
CA THR A 166 25.49 19.91 -3.35
C THR A 166 24.62 20.36 -4.51
N ASN A 167 24.46 19.51 -5.53
CA ASN A 167 23.76 19.80 -6.78
C ASN A 167 22.25 19.46 -6.75
N LEU A 168 21.66 19.30 -5.57
CA LEU A 168 20.22 19.10 -5.45
C LEU A 168 19.44 20.34 -5.91
N PRO A 169 18.30 20.16 -6.61
CA PRO A 169 17.43 21.28 -6.95
C PRO A 169 17.07 22.11 -5.73
N LYS A 170 17.12 23.44 -5.84
CA LYS A 170 16.78 24.34 -4.72
C LYS A 170 15.42 23.95 -4.13
N PRO A 171 15.30 23.86 -2.79
CA PRO A 171 14.00 23.67 -2.15
C PRO A 171 13.03 24.71 -2.65
N ARG A 172 11.82 24.28 -3.01
CA ARG A 172 10.83 25.19 -3.55
C ARG A 172 10.21 25.97 -2.41
N GLN A 173 10.13 27.29 -2.55
CA GLN A 173 9.34 28.13 -1.65
C GLN A 173 7.87 28.06 -2.07
N LYS A 174 6.94 27.89 -1.13
CA LYS A 174 5.51 28.06 -1.40
C LYS A 174 5.32 29.48 -1.95
N GLN A 175 4.79 29.59 -3.17
CA GLN A 175 4.50 30.91 -3.75
C GLN A 175 3.45 31.60 -2.87
N PRO A 176 3.53 32.93 -2.67
CA PRO A 176 2.50 33.67 -1.96
C PRO A 176 1.14 33.38 -2.61
N GLU A 177 0.14 33.06 -1.79
CA GLU A 177 -1.14 32.51 -2.23
C GLU A 177 -1.83 33.42 -3.24
N ILE A 178 -1.99 32.94 -4.47
CA ILE A 178 -3.07 33.41 -5.33
C ILE A 178 -4.35 32.84 -4.71
N GLY A 179 -5.27 33.71 -4.32
CA GLY A 179 -6.52 33.29 -3.69
C GLY A 179 -7.23 32.17 -4.47
N PRO A 180 -7.82 31.18 -3.80
CA PRO A 180 -8.52 30.05 -4.43
C PRO A 180 -9.55 30.47 -5.49
N ALA A 181 -10.26 31.57 -5.22
CA ALA A 181 -11.21 32.17 -6.15
C ALA A 181 -10.52 32.66 -7.42
N SER A 182 -9.33 33.26 -7.32
CA SER A 182 -8.54 33.71 -8.47
C SER A 182 -7.99 32.52 -9.29
N VAL A 183 -7.62 31.41 -8.63
CA VAL A 183 -7.25 30.15 -9.31
C VAL A 183 -8.45 29.58 -10.06
N MET A 184 -9.64 29.57 -9.45
CA MET A 184 -10.87 29.11 -10.10
C MET A 184 -11.24 29.99 -11.29
N VAL A 185 -11.22 31.32 -11.13
CA VAL A 185 -11.47 32.26 -12.23
C VAL A 185 -10.46 32.03 -13.36
N GLY A 186 -9.17 31.87 -13.05
CA GLY A 186 -8.16 31.53 -14.05
C GLY A 186 -8.44 30.21 -14.76
N ASN A 187 -8.88 29.17 -14.04
CA ASN A 187 -9.29 27.90 -14.62
C ASN A 187 -10.53 28.07 -15.52
N LEU A 188 -11.55 28.79 -15.06
CA LEU A 188 -12.80 29.00 -15.80
C LEU A 188 -12.58 29.85 -17.06
N VAL A 189 -11.76 30.91 -16.98
CA VAL A 189 -11.35 31.75 -18.12
C VAL A 189 -10.49 30.97 -19.11
N SER A 190 -9.66 30.04 -18.64
CA SER A 190 -8.91 29.12 -19.51
C SER A 190 -9.76 27.94 -20.03
N GLY A 191 -11.07 27.92 -19.76
CA GLY A 191 -12.00 26.89 -20.22
C GLY A 191 -11.84 25.54 -19.52
N LYS A 192 -11.11 25.48 -18.40
CA LYS A 192 -10.94 24.25 -17.63
C LYS A 192 -12.18 23.95 -16.82
N ARG A 193 -12.68 22.72 -16.95
CA ARG A 193 -13.81 22.21 -16.17
C ARG A 193 -13.41 22.03 -14.70
N ILE A 194 -14.36 22.31 -13.80
CA ILE A 194 -14.27 21.94 -12.38
C ILE A 194 -14.21 20.42 -12.29
N ALA A 195 -13.30 19.89 -11.51
CA ALA A 195 -13.15 18.45 -11.29
C ALA A 195 -14.28 17.96 -10.37
N GLN A 196 -15.45 17.76 -10.95
CA GLN A 196 -16.64 17.18 -10.33
C GLN A 196 -17.21 16.09 -11.23
N ALA A 197 -17.61 14.98 -10.62
CA ALA A 197 -18.23 13.87 -11.32
C ALA A 197 -19.32 13.23 -10.46
N SER A 198 -20.25 12.52 -11.11
CA SER A 198 -21.34 11.81 -10.44
C SER A 198 -21.57 10.47 -11.11
N GLY A 199 -21.88 9.46 -10.31
CA GLY A 199 -22.42 8.21 -10.82
C GLY A 199 -23.87 8.39 -11.28
N ARG A 200 -24.43 7.33 -11.85
CA ARG A 200 -25.82 7.30 -12.34
C ARG A 200 -26.81 7.71 -11.24
N ASP A 201 -27.80 8.53 -11.58
CA ASP A 201 -28.83 8.91 -10.63
C ASP A 201 -29.69 7.72 -10.19
N LEU A 202 -29.95 7.63 -8.89
CA LEU A 202 -30.80 6.59 -8.32
C LEU A 202 -32.31 6.84 -8.54
N VAL A 203 -32.70 8.06 -8.94
CA VAL A 203 -34.10 8.51 -9.04
C VAL A 203 -34.78 8.02 -10.32
N GLN A 204 -34.05 7.90 -11.42
CA GLN A 204 -34.62 7.67 -12.77
C GLN A 204 -34.84 6.21 -13.16
N ILE A 205 -34.59 5.23 -12.28
CA ILE A 205 -34.81 3.81 -12.61
C ILE A 205 -36.21 3.41 -12.17
N GLU A 206 -37.18 3.54 -13.07
CA GLU A 206 -38.46 2.82 -13.06
C GLU A 206 -38.21 1.30 -13.18
N ASP A 207 -39.14 0.53 -12.59
CA ASP A 207 -39.39 -0.91 -12.76
C ASP A 207 -38.79 -1.99 -11.82
N ASN A 208 -39.75 -2.71 -11.21
CA ASN A 208 -39.77 -4.09 -10.69
C ASN A 208 -39.03 -4.55 -9.42
N ASP A 209 -38.19 -3.74 -8.76
CA ASP A 209 -37.46 -4.24 -7.58
C ASP A 209 -38.29 -4.15 -6.28
N GLN A 210 -39.01 -5.24 -5.93
CA GLN A 210 -39.82 -5.33 -4.70
C GLN A 210 -39.01 -5.11 -3.42
N ALA A 211 -37.69 -5.34 -3.45
CA ALA A 211 -36.80 -5.07 -2.32
C ALA A 211 -36.75 -3.58 -1.92
N ARG A 212 -37.05 -2.64 -2.84
CA ARG A 212 -37.13 -1.21 -2.54
C ARG A 212 -38.24 -0.84 -1.57
N LYS A 213 -39.25 -1.70 -1.40
CA LYS A 213 -40.36 -1.47 -0.45
C LYS A 213 -39.90 -1.63 1.01
N PHE A 214 -38.77 -2.28 1.24
CA PHE A 214 -38.23 -2.54 2.56
C PHE A 214 -37.09 -1.56 2.84
N LEU A 215 -37.19 -0.85 3.96
CA LEU A 215 -36.17 0.09 4.41
C LEU A 215 -35.03 -0.63 5.15
N PHE A 216 -35.30 -1.82 5.71
CA PHE A 216 -34.39 -2.55 6.59
C PHE A 216 -33.97 -3.90 6.01
N LEU A 217 -32.68 -4.23 6.10
CA LEU A 217 -32.16 -5.54 5.66
C LEU A 217 -32.80 -6.73 6.40
N SER A 218 -33.15 -6.55 7.67
CA SER A 218 -33.85 -7.55 8.47
C SER A 218 -35.21 -7.91 7.87
N GLU A 219 -35.96 -6.92 7.37
CA GLU A 219 -37.23 -7.13 6.68
C GLU A 219 -37.04 -7.78 5.31
N VAL A 220 -35.99 -7.40 4.56
CA VAL A 220 -35.67 -8.05 3.28
C VAL A 220 -35.42 -9.54 3.49
N LEU A 221 -34.69 -9.93 4.54
CA LEU A 221 -34.48 -11.34 4.89
C LEU A 221 -35.80 -12.06 5.23
N GLN A 222 -36.67 -11.44 6.03
CA GLN A 222 -37.98 -12.02 6.38
C GLN A 222 -38.84 -12.23 5.13
N TRP A 223 -38.90 -11.23 4.25
CA TRP A 223 -39.64 -11.30 2.99
C TRP A 223 -39.11 -12.42 2.09
N ARG A 224 -37.79 -12.56 1.94
CA ARG A 224 -37.19 -13.65 1.16
C ARG A 224 -37.43 -15.02 1.75
N ALA A 225 -37.39 -15.14 3.08
CA ALA A 225 -37.69 -16.39 3.76
C ALA A 225 -39.15 -16.85 3.54
N GLN A 226 -40.06 -15.93 3.27
CA GLN A 226 -41.47 -16.22 2.96
C GLN A 226 -41.71 -16.46 1.46
N THR A 227 -41.07 -15.68 0.59
CA THR A 227 -41.31 -15.70 -0.86
C THR A 227 -40.44 -16.70 -1.62
N THR A 228 -39.19 -16.87 -1.21
CA THR A 228 -38.21 -17.76 -1.85
C THR A 228 -37.45 -18.56 -0.77
N PRO A 229 -38.14 -19.41 0.02
CA PRO A 229 -37.57 -20.04 1.22
C PRO A 229 -36.33 -20.90 0.92
N ASP A 230 -36.37 -21.68 -0.16
CA ASP A 230 -35.34 -22.65 -0.51
C ASP A 230 -34.21 -22.06 -1.38
N HIS A 231 -34.31 -20.77 -1.75
CA HIS A 231 -33.28 -20.10 -2.52
C HIS A 231 -31.98 -20.01 -1.71
N VAL A 232 -30.86 -20.43 -2.32
CA VAL A 232 -29.53 -20.43 -1.69
C VAL A 232 -28.93 -19.03 -1.80
N LEU A 233 -28.60 -18.44 -0.64
CA LEU A 233 -27.92 -17.14 -0.59
C LEU A 233 -26.42 -17.30 -0.45
N TYR A 234 -25.97 -18.27 0.37
CA TYR A 234 -24.56 -18.43 0.69
C TYR A 234 -24.09 -19.87 0.51
N THR A 235 -22.90 -20.01 -0.07
CA THR A 235 -22.18 -21.28 -0.20
C THR A 235 -20.74 -21.06 0.26
N LEU A 236 -20.34 -21.74 1.34
CA LEU A 236 -18.99 -21.66 1.90
C LEU A 236 -18.14 -22.82 1.37
N LEU A 237 -16.95 -22.51 0.85
CA LEU A 237 -15.99 -23.52 0.38
C LEU A 237 -14.88 -23.77 1.41
N ASN A 238 -14.34 -24.99 1.40
CA ASN A 238 -13.10 -25.35 2.12
C ASN A 238 -11.89 -25.44 1.17
N CYS A 239 -10.70 -25.68 1.72
CA CYS A 239 -9.43 -25.80 0.98
C CYS A 239 -9.44 -26.84 -0.15
N ARG A 240 -10.34 -27.83 -0.09
CA ARG A 240 -10.51 -28.87 -1.12
C ARG A 240 -11.43 -28.45 -2.27
N GLY A 241 -12.00 -27.24 -2.23
CA GLY A 241 -12.98 -26.78 -3.22
C GLY A 241 -14.36 -27.42 -3.08
N THR A 242 -14.63 -28.07 -1.95
CA THR A 242 -15.93 -28.69 -1.66
C THR A 242 -16.79 -27.78 -0.81
N ILE A 243 -18.12 -27.90 -0.96
CA ILE A 243 -19.08 -27.11 -0.17
C ILE A 243 -19.00 -27.57 1.28
N ALA A 244 -18.45 -26.72 2.15
CA ALA A 244 -18.39 -26.94 3.59
C ALA A 244 -19.74 -26.68 4.25
N SER A 245 -20.43 -25.62 3.79
CA SER A 245 -21.78 -25.30 4.25
C SER A 245 -22.54 -24.49 3.22
N SER A 246 -23.87 -24.51 3.30
CA SER A 246 -24.76 -23.73 2.45
C SER A 246 -25.93 -23.21 3.27
N LEU A 247 -26.44 -22.03 2.90
CA LEU A 247 -27.49 -21.36 3.65
C LEU A 247 -28.58 -20.84 2.70
N THR A 248 -29.80 -21.37 2.85
CA THR A 248 -30.99 -20.85 2.16
C THR A 248 -31.61 -19.67 2.91
N CYS A 249 -32.49 -18.91 2.25
CA CYS A 249 -33.22 -17.80 2.85
C CYS A 249 -33.91 -18.22 4.17
N VAL A 250 -34.64 -19.34 4.16
CA VAL A 250 -35.37 -19.82 5.34
C VAL A 250 -34.43 -20.33 6.44
N GLN A 251 -33.29 -20.93 6.06
CA GLN A 251 -32.29 -21.41 7.02
C GLN A 251 -31.60 -20.23 7.72
N LEU A 252 -31.21 -19.20 6.98
CA LEU A 252 -30.63 -17.98 7.54
C LEU A 252 -31.61 -17.31 8.50
N HIS A 253 -32.85 -17.09 8.06
CA HIS A 253 -33.88 -16.47 8.89
C HIS A 253 -34.11 -17.26 10.18
N LYS A 254 -34.34 -18.58 10.11
CA LYS A 254 -34.58 -19.42 11.31
C LYS A 254 -33.39 -19.47 12.26
N ARG A 255 -32.15 -19.45 11.76
CA ARG A 255 -30.97 -19.43 12.63
C ARG A 255 -30.79 -18.06 13.29
N ALA A 256 -31.02 -16.97 12.55
CA ALA A 256 -31.01 -15.60 13.09
C ALA A 256 -32.10 -15.41 14.17
N GLU A 257 -33.31 -15.95 13.98
CA GLU A 257 -34.38 -15.94 15.01
C GLU A 257 -33.90 -16.58 16.32
N LYS A 258 -33.19 -17.72 16.24
CA LYS A 258 -32.67 -18.41 17.44
C LYS A 258 -31.58 -17.62 18.15
N ILE A 259 -30.71 -16.94 17.40
CA ILE A 259 -29.72 -16.02 17.97
C ILE A 259 -30.42 -14.88 18.70
N ALA A 260 -31.45 -14.27 18.10
CA ALA A 260 -32.21 -13.22 18.76
C ALA A 260 -32.89 -13.71 20.04
N GLY A 261 -33.45 -14.93 20.03
CA GLY A 261 -33.98 -15.57 21.23
C GLY A 261 -32.92 -15.78 22.32
N MET A 262 -31.70 -16.18 21.94
CA MET A 262 -30.57 -16.31 22.86
C MET A 262 -30.18 -14.97 23.49
N LEU A 263 -30.09 -13.91 22.69
CA LEU A 263 -29.73 -12.57 23.17
C LEU A 263 -30.78 -12.01 24.13
N ALA A 264 -32.06 -12.24 23.85
CA ALA A 264 -33.15 -11.86 24.74
C ALA A 264 -33.13 -12.65 26.07
N GLU A 265 -32.99 -13.98 26.02
CA GLU A 265 -33.04 -14.84 27.22
C GLU A 265 -31.78 -14.73 28.08
N ARG A 266 -30.59 -14.80 27.47
CA ARG A 266 -29.30 -14.92 28.17
C ARG A 266 -28.55 -13.59 28.28
N GLY A 267 -28.75 -12.69 27.32
CA GLY A 267 -27.97 -11.46 27.20
C GLY A 267 -28.53 -10.29 28.01
N HIS A 268 -29.84 -10.30 28.27
CA HIS A 268 -30.57 -9.18 28.91
C HIS A 268 -30.27 -7.84 28.22
N LEU A 269 -30.05 -7.89 26.90
CA LEU A 269 -29.64 -6.75 26.10
C LEU A 269 -30.83 -5.84 25.82
N GLN A 270 -30.55 -4.55 25.71
CA GLN A 270 -31.49 -3.50 25.34
C GLN A 270 -31.32 -3.13 23.86
N ASP A 271 -32.36 -2.51 23.30
CA ASP A 271 -32.30 -1.94 21.96
C ASP A 271 -31.15 -0.92 21.86
N GLY A 272 -30.28 -1.08 20.87
CA GLY A 272 -29.10 -0.25 20.67
C GLY A 272 -27.82 -0.78 21.33
N ASP A 273 -27.89 -1.84 22.14
CA ASP A 273 -26.68 -2.42 22.75
C ASP A 273 -25.71 -2.95 21.69
N HIS A 274 -24.43 -2.73 21.93
CA HIS A 274 -23.34 -3.11 21.04
C HIS A 274 -22.90 -4.55 21.30
N VAL A 275 -22.79 -5.35 20.24
CA VAL A 275 -22.40 -6.76 20.33
C VAL A 275 -21.21 -7.04 19.41
N ALA A 276 -20.08 -7.41 20.00
CA ALA A 276 -18.89 -7.78 19.25
C ALA A 276 -19.01 -9.22 18.70
N LEU A 277 -18.93 -9.36 17.39
CA LEU A 277 -18.99 -10.64 16.67
C LEU A 277 -17.58 -11.09 16.32
N VAL A 278 -17.01 -11.98 17.14
CA VAL A 278 -15.65 -12.50 16.97
C VAL A 278 -15.74 -13.89 16.35
N TYR A 279 -15.88 -13.98 15.02
CA TYR A 279 -16.06 -15.25 14.30
C TYR A 279 -15.00 -15.44 13.23
N PRO A 280 -14.54 -16.68 12.97
CA PRO A 280 -13.83 -16.99 11.73
C PRO A 280 -14.70 -16.64 10.51
N PRO A 281 -14.11 -16.42 9.32
CA PRO A 281 -14.88 -16.15 8.12
C PRO A 281 -15.78 -17.35 7.78
N GLY A 282 -17.09 -17.21 7.93
CA GLY A 282 -18.05 -18.26 7.63
C GLY A 282 -19.51 -17.83 7.77
N ILE A 283 -20.41 -18.77 7.57
CA ILE A 283 -21.87 -18.52 7.63
C ILE A 283 -22.36 -18.16 9.04
N ASP A 284 -21.66 -18.58 10.09
CA ASP A 284 -22.06 -18.32 11.46
C ASP A 284 -21.92 -16.83 11.83
N LEU A 285 -20.93 -16.14 11.26
CA LEU A 285 -20.80 -14.69 11.34
C LEU A 285 -22.04 -13.99 10.76
N ILE A 286 -22.51 -14.45 9.59
CA ILE A 286 -23.68 -13.89 8.90
C ILE A 286 -24.94 -14.14 9.74
N VAL A 287 -25.10 -15.35 10.26
CA VAL A 287 -26.22 -15.73 11.13
C VAL A 287 -26.24 -14.87 12.40
N ALA A 288 -25.09 -14.69 13.05
CA ALA A 288 -24.96 -13.86 14.23
C ALA A 288 -25.29 -12.40 13.95
N PHE A 289 -24.81 -11.86 12.82
CA PHE A 289 -25.10 -10.49 12.38
C PHE A 289 -26.61 -10.23 12.24
N TYR A 290 -27.33 -11.04 11.47
CA TYR A 290 -28.79 -10.89 11.33
C TYR A 290 -29.54 -11.18 12.64
N GLY A 291 -28.99 -12.05 13.49
CA GLY A 291 -29.52 -12.31 14.82
C GLY A 291 -29.47 -11.08 15.73
N CYS A 292 -28.38 -10.31 15.70
CA CYS A 292 -28.27 -9.03 16.39
C CYS A 292 -29.32 -8.02 15.88
N LEU A 293 -29.47 -7.92 14.55
CA LEU A 293 -30.49 -7.03 13.96
C LEU A 293 -31.92 -7.41 14.37
N TYR A 294 -32.22 -8.70 14.48
CA TYR A 294 -33.51 -9.20 14.98
C TYR A 294 -33.72 -8.99 16.48
N ALA A 295 -32.63 -8.85 17.25
CA ALA A 295 -32.67 -8.52 18.68
C ALA A 295 -32.69 -7.01 18.96
N GLY A 296 -32.49 -6.15 17.95
CA GLY A 296 -32.36 -4.71 18.13
C GLY A 296 -30.96 -4.25 18.58
N CYS A 297 -29.98 -5.16 18.56
CA CYS A 297 -28.59 -4.86 18.91
C CYS A 297 -27.80 -4.33 17.70
N VAL A 298 -26.74 -3.57 17.94
CA VAL A 298 -25.80 -3.07 16.93
C VAL A 298 -24.59 -4.01 16.85
N PRO A 299 -24.48 -4.85 15.81
CA PRO A 299 -23.34 -5.74 15.64
C PRO A 299 -22.06 -4.98 15.27
N ILE A 300 -20.92 -5.45 15.79
CA ILE A 300 -19.56 -5.04 15.41
C ILE A 300 -18.79 -6.28 14.98
N THR A 301 -18.40 -6.38 13.72
CA THR A 301 -17.62 -7.53 13.23
C THR A 301 -16.15 -7.37 13.58
N VAL A 302 -15.57 -8.41 14.20
CA VAL A 302 -14.18 -8.38 14.68
C VAL A 302 -13.46 -9.64 14.23
N ARG A 303 -12.27 -9.46 13.67
CA ARG A 303 -11.38 -10.57 13.31
C ARG A 303 -10.99 -11.35 14.57
N PRO A 304 -11.11 -12.69 14.61
CA PRO A 304 -10.66 -13.48 15.74
C PRO A 304 -9.13 -13.44 15.88
N PRO A 305 -8.59 -13.56 17.09
CA PRO A 305 -7.15 -13.62 17.30
C PRO A 305 -6.57 -14.88 16.65
N HIS A 306 -5.33 -14.79 16.15
CA HIS A 306 -4.66 -15.93 15.55
C HIS A 306 -4.11 -16.86 16.64
N PRO A 307 -4.37 -18.18 16.61
CA PRO A 307 -3.97 -19.10 17.68
C PRO A 307 -2.47 -19.12 17.96
N GLN A 308 -1.63 -19.00 16.92
CA GLN A 308 -0.17 -19.02 17.05
C GLN A 308 0.41 -17.67 17.52
N ASN A 309 -0.29 -16.57 17.25
CA ASN A 309 0.18 -15.19 17.50
C ASN A 309 -0.81 -14.44 18.39
N ILE A 310 -1.30 -15.11 19.44
CA ILE A 310 -2.37 -14.57 20.29
C ILE A 310 -1.92 -13.31 21.04
N SER A 311 -0.65 -13.24 21.47
CA SER A 311 -0.09 -12.11 22.20
C SER A 311 -0.11 -10.81 21.40
N THR A 312 0.05 -10.88 20.08
CA THR A 312 0.07 -9.70 19.19
C THR A 312 -1.30 -9.40 18.59
N THR A 313 -2.14 -10.41 18.33
CA THR A 313 -3.44 -10.24 17.67
C THR A 313 -4.59 -9.94 18.63
N LEU A 314 -4.58 -10.52 19.83
CA LEU A 314 -5.64 -10.32 20.84
C LEU A 314 -5.78 -8.87 21.34
N PRO A 315 -4.70 -8.08 21.53
CA PRO A 315 -4.82 -6.68 21.93
C PRO A 315 -5.71 -5.86 20.99
N THR A 316 -5.66 -6.10 19.68
CA THR A 316 -6.51 -5.40 18.71
C THR A 316 -7.99 -5.76 18.89
N VAL A 317 -8.30 -7.04 19.14
CA VAL A 317 -9.66 -7.51 19.43
C VAL A 317 -10.19 -6.85 20.69
N LYS A 318 -9.39 -6.84 21.77
CA LYS A 318 -9.75 -6.18 23.03
C LYS A 318 -9.99 -4.69 22.83
N MET A 319 -9.10 -4.00 22.10
CA MET A 319 -9.24 -2.57 21.82
C MET A 319 -10.55 -2.27 21.08
N ILE A 320 -10.95 -3.08 20.10
CA ILE A 320 -12.24 -2.90 19.41
C ILE A 320 -13.41 -3.11 20.38
N VAL A 321 -13.38 -4.16 21.20
CA VAL A 321 -14.43 -4.46 22.19
C VAL A 321 -14.58 -3.31 23.20
N GLU A 322 -13.48 -2.77 23.70
CA GLU A 322 -13.47 -1.66 24.67
C GLU A 322 -13.91 -0.34 24.04
N VAL A 323 -13.33 0.03 22.89
CA VAL A 323 -13.69 1.27 22.18
C VAL A 323 -15.14 1.23 21.73
N SER A 324 -15.64 0.09 21.26
CA SER A 324 -17.06 -0.05 20.91
C SER A 324 -17.99 -0.11 22.11
N ARG A 325 -17.50 -0.24 23.35
CA ARG A 325 -18.32 -0.51 24.55
C ARG A 325 -19.27 -1.70 24.35
N SER A 326 -18.77 -2.76 23.74
CA SER A 326 -19.57 -3.97 23.51
C SER A 326 -20.04 -4.57 24.84
N VAL A 327 -21.34 -4.78 24.97
CA VAL A 327 -21.98 -5.35 26.17
C VAL A 327 -21.78 -6.87 26.22
N CYS A 328 -21.58 -7.50 25.06
CA CYS A 328 -21.36 -8.93 24.92
C CYS A 328 -20.40 -9.21 23.75
N VAL A 329 -19.61 -10.28 23.88
CA VAL A 329 -18.84 -10.87 22.78
C VAL A 329 -19.52 -12.18 22.38
N MET A 330 -19.91 -12.30 21.12
CA MET A 330 -20.45 -13.54 20.55
C MET A 330 -19.39 -14.22 19.69
N THR A 331 -19.31 -15.54 19.81
CA THR A 331 -18.33 -16.34 19.08
C THR A 331 -18.73 -17.82 18.97
N THR A 332 -17.86 -18.63 18.39
CA THR A 332 -17.94 -20.10 18.40
C THR A 332 -17.23 -20.66 19.63
N GLN A 333 -17.56 -21.88 20.03
CA GLN A 333 -16.96 -22.56 21.18
C GLN A 333 -15.43 -22.70 21.04
N LEU A 334 -14.93 -22.88 19.82
CA LEU A 334 -13.49 -22.98 19.55
C LEU A 334 -12.77 -21.67 19.87
N VAL A 335 -13.30 -20.55 19.39
CA VAL A 335 -12.71 -19.23 19.65
C VAL A 335 -12.96 -18.81 21.11
N SER A 336 -14.11 -19.14 21.71
CA SER A 336 -14.37 -18.92 23.14
C SER A 336 -13.33 -19.57 24.04
N LYS A 337 -12.93 -20.82 23.73
CA LYS A 337 -11.85 -21.52 24.43
C LYS A 337 -10.51 -20.80 24.27
N LEU A 338 -10.20 -20.30 23.06
CA LEU A 338 -8.98 -19.54 22.78
C LEU A 338 -8.95 -18.22 23.56
N LEU A 339 -10.06 -17.49 23.55
CA LEU A 339 -10.26 -16.23 24.25
C LEU A 339 -10.19 -16.38 25.78
N ARG A 340 -10.44 -17.58 26.32
CA ARG A 340 -10.33 -17.92 27.76
C ARG A 340 -9.04 -18.67 28.11
N SER A 341 -8.08 -18.78 27.18
CA SER A 341 -6.86 -19.54 27.40
C SER A 341 -5.90 -18.83 28.38
N LYS A 342 -4.90 -19.55 28.87
CA LYS A 342 -3.87 -18.95 29.76
C LYS A 342 -3.03 -17.92 29.03
N GLU A 343 -2.76 -18.16 27.75
CA GLU A 343 -2.02 -17.28 26.86
C GLU A 343 -2.80 -15.98 26.62
N ALA A 344 -4.11 -16.08 26.40
CA ALA A 344 -5.00 -14.93 26.32
C ALA A 344 -4.98 -14.10 27.63
N SER A 345 -5.00 -14.79 28.77
CA SER A 345 -4.94 -14.18 30.11
C SER A 345 -3.64 -13.44 30.38
N ALA A 346 -2.54 -13.89 29.77
CA ALA A 346 -1.23 -13.25 29.87
C ALA A 346 -1.11 -12.04 28.92
N ALA A 347 -1.77 -12.09 27.77
CA ALA A 347 -1.73 -11.02 26.77
C ALA A 347 -2.62 -9.82 27.12
N VAL A 348 -3.80 -10.07 27.71
CA VAL A 348 -4.74 -9.01 28.08
C VAL A 348 -5.43 -9.30 29.40
N GLU A 349 -5.73 -8.25 30.17
CA GLU A 349 -6.53 -8.39 31.38
C GLU A 349 -7.97 -8.85 31.05
N ILE A 350 -8.30 -10.09 31.40
CA ILE A 350 -9.62 -10.71 31.14
C ILE A 350 -10.72 -10.15 32.04
N ARG A 351 -10.40 -9.57 33.20
CA ARG A 351 -11.43 -9.07 34.14
C ARG A 351 -12.26 -7.90 33.59
N SER A 352 -11.76 -7.18 32.58
CA SER A 352 -12.49 -6.10 31.92
C SER A 352 -13.36 -6.57 30.74
N TRP A 353 -13.37 -7.87 30.43
CA TRP A 353 -14.11 -8.36 29.27
C TRP A 353 -15.61 -8.48 29.50
N PRO A 354 -16.42 -8.13 28.48
CA PRO A 354 -17.84 -8.43 28.51
C PRO A 354 -18.08 -9.96 28.49
N PRO A 355 -19.28 -10.41 28.91
CA PRO A 355 -19.66 -11.82 28.82
C PRO A 355 -19.47 -12.37 27.40
N ILE A 356 -18.74 -13.48 27.30
CA ILE A 356 -18.58 -14.23 26.04
C ILE A 356 -19.69 -15.27 25.93
N MET A 357 -20.41 -15.25 24.81
CA MET A 357 -21.48 -16.18 24.47
C MET A 357 -21.12 -17.04 23.28
N ASP A 358 -21.28 -18.35 23.45
CA ASP A 358 -21.07 -19.35 22.42
C ASP A 358 -22.39 -19.58 21.65
N THR A 359 -22.31 -19.68 20.33
CA THR A 359 -23.49 -19.86 19.46
C THR A 359 -23.69 -21.27 18.93
N ASP A 360 -22.85 -22.23 19.34
CA ASP A 360 -22.98 -23.64 18.94
C ASP A 360 -24.22 -24.32 19.56
N ASP A 361 -24.69 -23.86 20.73
CA ASP A 361 -25.89 -24.37 21.40
C ASP A 361 -26.97 -23.30 21.55
N LEU A 362 -27.75 -23.14 20.48
CA LEU A 362 -28.84 -22.17 20.40
C LEU A 362 -30.13 -22.67 21.07
N PRO A 363 -30.85 -21.80 21.79
CA PRO A 363 -32.12 -22.17 22.41
C PRO A 363 -33.14 -22.65 21.38
N LYS A 364 -33.99 -23.59 21.81
CA LYS A 364 -35.08 -24.13 20.98
C LYS A 364 -36.29 -23.19 20.92
N LYS A 365 -36.43 -22.30 21.90
CA LYS A 365 -37.54 -21.32 21.96
C LYS A 365 -37.29 -20.17 20.98
N LYS A 366 -38.36 -19.76 20.32
CA LYS A 366 -38.36 -18.58 19.47
C LYS A 366 -38.57 -17.32 20.31
N PRO A 367 -37.98 -16.18 19.93
CA PRO A 367 -38.37 -14.90 20.52
C PRO A 367 -39.85 -14.62 20.22
N PRO A 368 -40.61 -14.03 21.16
CA PRO A 368 -42.03 -13.76 20.97
C PRO A 368 -42.30 -12.69 19.91
N LEU A 369 -41.37 -11.75 19.71
CA LEU A 369 -41.43 -10.72 18.68
C LEU A 369 -40.01 -10.37 18.19
N LEU A 370 -39.84 -10.20 16.88
CA LEU A 370 -38.58 -9.70 16.31
C LEU A 370 -38.55 -8.17 16.37
N HIS A 371 -37.40 -7.60 16.69
CA HIS A 371 -37.21 -6.16 16.74
C HIS A 371 -37.42 -5.53 15.35
N LYS A 372 -38.10 -4.39 15.32
CA LYS A 372 -38.26 -3.55 14.14
C LYS A 372 -37.80 -2.12 14.49
N PRO A 373 -36.75 -1.62 13.81
CA PRO A 373 -36.28 -0.25 14.01
C PRO A 373 -37.40 0.79 13.84
N SER A 374 -37.41 1.79 14.72
CA SER A 374 -38.39 2.89 14.68
C SER A 374 -38.07 3.94 13.61
N ASN A 375 -36.79 4.13 13.28
CA ASN A 375 -36.30 5.09 12.29
C ASN A 375 -35.15 4.45 11.47
N PRO A 376 -35.10 4.59 10.14
CA PRO A 376 -33.96 4.12 9.33
C PRO A 376 -32.62 4.83 9.58
N ASP A 377 -32.60 5.99 10.26
CA ASP A 377 -31.34 6.68 10.59
C ASP A 377 -30.61 6.11 11.81
N ILE A 378 -31.22 5.17 12.54
CA ILE A 378 -30.53 4.46 13.63
C ILE A 378 -29.43 3.56 13.08
N LEU A 379 -28.46 3.23 13.94
CA LEU A 379 -27.32 2.39 13.59
C LEU A 379 -27.78 0.97 13.22
N ALA A 380 -27.34 0.52 12.04
CA ALA A 380 -27.42 -0.87 11.61
C ALA A 380 -26.21 -1.67 12.10
N TYR A 381 -25.01 -1.10 12.04
CA TYR A 381 -23.77 -1.71 12.52
C TYR A 381 -22.67 -0.64 12.72
N LEU A 382 -21.59 -1.02 13.40
CA LEU A 382 -20.36 -0.23 13.44
C LEU A 382 -19.25 -0.95 12.66
N ASP A 383 -18.58 -0.20 11.82
CA ASP A 383 -17.48 -0.70 10.99
C ASP A 383 -16.15 -0.21 11.56
N PHE A 384 -15.38 -1.11 12.17
CA PHE A 384 -14.09 -0.79 12.76
C PHE A 384 -12.95 -1.18 11.83
N SER A 385 -12.05 -0.21 11.58
CA SER A 385 -10.85 -0.43 10.77
C SER A 385 -9.63 0.19 11.45
N VAL A 386 -8.49 -0.48 11.32
CA VAL A 386 -7.20 0.07 11.72
C VAL A 386 -6.58 0.77 10.52
N SER A 387 -6.21 2.03 10.69
CA SER A 387 -5.61 2.84 9.62
C SER A 387 -4.16 2.43 9.37
N THR A 388 -3.58 2.96 8.29
CA THR A 388 -2.13 2.90 8.07
C THR A 388 -1.33 3.64 9.14
N THR A 389 -1.97 4.53 9.91
CA THR A 389 -1.36 5.16 11.08
C THR A 389 -1.43 4.31 12.35
N GLY A 390 -2.02 3.10 12.28
CA GLY A 390 -2.26 2.24 13.45
C GLY A 390 -3.44 2.69 14.31
N MET A 391 -4.06 3.84 14.02
CA MET A 391 -5.22 4.32 14.76
C MET A 391 -6.46 3.50 14.41
N LEU A 392 -7.11 2.95 15.44
CA LEU A 392 -8.41 2.33 15.35
C LEU A 392 -9.49 3.41 15.20
N ALA A 393 -10.34 3.28 14.17
CA ALA A 393 -11.52 4.12 14.02
C ALA A 393 -12.75 3.25 13.73
N GLY A 394 -13.84 3.52 14.44
CA GLY A 394 -15.16 2.99 14.13
C GLY A 394 -15.96 4.01 13.33
N VAL A 395 -16.68 3.58 12.31
CA VAL A 395 -17.65 4.43 11.60
C VAL A 395 -19.07 3.92 11.81
N LYS A 396 -19.98 4.88 11.97
CA LYS A 396 -21.40 4.66 12.25
C LYS A 396 -22.13 4.40 10.93
N MET A 397 -22.71 3.22 10.76
CA MET A 397 -23.49 2.88 9.57
C MET A 397 -24.96 2.76 9.94
N SER A 398 -25.79 3.69 9.44
CA SER A 398 -27.25 3.65 9.64
C SER A 398 -27.93 2.62 8.73
N HIS A 399 -29.18 2.25 9.02
CA HIS A 399 -29.96 1.41 8.11
C HIS A 399 -30.19 2.09 6.75
N THR A 400 -30.45 3.40 6.72
CA THR A 400 -30.55 4.20 5.49
C THR A 400 -29.28 4.07 4.65
N ALA A 401 -28.11 4.32 5.25
CA ALA A 401 -26.83 4.26 4.56
C ALA A 401 -26.52 2.85 4.05
N THR A 402 -26.79 1.84 4.88
CA THR A 402 -26.56 0.42 4.55
C THR A 402 -27.43 -0.05 3.37
N SER A 403 -28.72 0.30 3.38
CA SER A 403 -29.64 -0.03 2.29
C SER A 403 -29.31 0.72 1.01
N ALA A 404 -28.95 2.01 1.10
CA ALA A 404 -28.47 2.79 -0.04
C ALA A 404 -27.20 2.18 -0.64
N PHE A 405 -26.26 1.72 0.21
CA PHE A 405 -25.02 1.11 -0.25
C PHE A 405 -25.27 -0.18 -1.04
N CYS A 406 -26.07 -1.10 -0.46
CA CYS A 406 -26.43 -2.35 -1.12
C CYS A 406 -27.13 -2.10 -2.46
N ARG A 407 -27.97 -1.06 -2.54
CA ARG A 407 -28.64 -0.64 -3.77
C ARG A 407 -27.64 -0.17 -4.83
N SER A 408 -26.67 0.66 -4.46
CA SER A 408 -25.66 1.15 -5.40
C SER A 408 -24.80 0.01 -5.95
N ILE A 409 -24.37 -0.93 -5.10
CA ILE A 409 -23.64 -2.14 -5.54
C ILE A 409 -24.52 -3.00 -6.45
N LYS A 410 -25.78 -3.26 -6.06
CA LYS A 410 -26.74 -4.04 -6.85
C LYS A 410 -26.87 -3.50 -8.28
N LEU A 411 -27.03 -2.19 -8.42
CA LEU A 411 -27.19 -1.53 -9.72
C LEU A 411 -25.89 -1.47 -10.52
N GLN A 412 -24.76 -1.32 -9.84
CA GLN A 412 -23.46 -1.28 -10.50
C GLN A 412 -23.04 -2.64 -11.05
N CYS A 413 -23.23 -3.70 -10.25
CA CYS A 413 -22.84 -5.06 -10.59
C CYS A 413 -23.97 -5.86 -11.25
N GLU A 414 -25.16 -5.27 -11.45
CA GLU A 414 -26.34 -5.94 -12.00
C GLU A 414 -26.67 -7.24 -11.26
N LEU A 415 -26.82 -7.14 -9.94
CA LEU A 415 -27.04 -8.31 -9.08
C LEU A 415 -28.53 -8.67 -9.03
N TYR A 416 -28.84 -9.95 -9.26
CA TYR A 416 -30.19 -10.50 -9.24
C TYR A 416 -30.18 -11.96 -8.78
N PRO A 417 -31.33 -12.57 -8.43
CA PRO A 417 -31.37 -13.88 -7.78
C PRO A 417 -30.67 -15.03 -8.49
N SER A 418 -30.61 -15.01 -9.83
CA SER A 418 -29.91 -16.04 -10.60
C SER A 418 -28.45 -15.72 -10.91
N ARG A 419 -27.86 -14.69 -10.27
CA ARG A 419 -26.41 -14.40 -10.34
C ARG A 419 -25.68 -15.16 -9.25
N GLU A 420 -24.48 -15.61 -9.59
CA GLU A 420 -23.50 -16.16 -8.66
C GLU A 420 -22.28 -15.24 -8.62
N VAL A 421 -21.79 -14.96 -7.42
CA VAL A 421 -20.66 -14.05 -7.15
C VAL A 421 -19.66 -14.77 -6.26
N ALA A 422 -18.39 -14.85 -6.69
CA ALA A 422 -17.31 -15.40 -5.87
C ALA A 422 -16.62 -14.29 -5.07
N ILE A 423 -16.45 -14.52 -3.76
CA ILE A 423 -15.92 -13.50 -2.86
C ILE A 423 -14.80 -14.13 -2.03
N CYS A 424 -13.57 -13.70 -2.32
CA CYS A 424 -12.36 -14.10 -1.62
C CYS A 424 -11.79 -12.89 -0.87
N LEU A 425 -12.48 -12.49 0.20
CA LEU A 425 -12.22 -11.30 1.00
C LEU A 425 -12.42 -11.61 2.48
N ASP A 426 -11.82 -10.79 3.34
CA ASP A 426 -12.12 -10.80 4.76
C ASP A 426 -13.45 -10.07 5.07
N PRO A 427 -14.32 -10.65 5.91
CA PRO A 427 -15.66 -10.10 6.19
C PRO A 427 -15.74 -9.20 7.43
N TYR A 428 -14.68 -8.48 7.77
CA TYR A 428 -14.63 -7.78 9.06
C TYR A 428 -14.90 -6.28 8.98
N CYS A 429 -14.61 -5.65 7.84
CA CYS A 429 -14.78 -4.21 7.66
C CYS A 429 -14.94 -3.85 6.17
N GLY A 430 -15.42 -2.64 5.92
CA GLY A 430 -15.49 -2.02 4.61
C GLY A 430 -16.31 -2.78 3.58
N LEU A 431 -15.94 -2.64 2.31
CA LEU A 431 -16.63 -3.28 1.19
C LEU A 431 -16.62 -4.83 1.29
N GLY A 432 -15.56 -5.42 1.86
CA GLY A 432 -15.46 -6.88 2.06
C GLY A 432 -16.59 -7.42 2.93
N PHE A 433 -16.86 -6.78 4.07
CA PHE A 433 -17.98 -7.11 4.95
C PHE A 433 -19.33 -6.95 4.23
N VAL A 434 -19.53 -5.84 3.52
CA VAL A 434 -20.81 -5.56 2.84
C VAL A 434 -21.11 -6.58 1.72
N LEU A 435 -20.10 -6.98 0.96
CA LEU A 435 -20.21 -8.02 -0.06
C LEU A 435 -20.50 -9.40 0.55
N TRP A 436 -19.84 -9.74 1.67
CA TRP A 436 -20.02 -11.01 2.36
C TRP A 436 -21.38 -11.16 3.05
N CYS A 437 -21.83 -10.15 3.77
CA CYS A 437 -22.94 -10.30 4.73
C CYS A 437 -24.24 -9.66 4.25
N LEU A 438 -24.19 -8.60 3.44
CA LEU A 438 -25.35 -7.72 3.20
C LEU A 438 -25.89 -7.84 1.77
N CYS A 439 -25.01 -7.82 0.78
CA CYS A 439 -25.41 -7.69 -0.63
C CYS A 439 -26.26 -8.87 -1.15
N SER A 440 -25.96 -10.09 -0.70
CA SER A 440 -26.71 -11.29 -1.12
C SER A 440 -28.13 -11.28 -0.56
N VAL A 441 -28.33 -10.92 0.71
CA VAL A 441 -29.68 -10.75 1.27
C VAL A 441 -30.43 -9.61 0.58
N TYR A 442 -29.79 -8.48 0.31
CA TYR A 442 -30.44 -7.36 -0.37
C TYR A 442 -30.87 -7.72 -1.80
N SER A 443 -29.92 -8.23 -2.61
CA SER A 443 -30.12 -8.42 -4.05
C SER A 443 -30.72 -9.79 -4.42
N GLY A 444 -30.54 -10.78 -3.54
CA GLY A 444 -30.96 -12.18 -3.72
C GLY A 444 -29.96 -13.05 -4.48
N HIS A 445 -28.83 -12.52 -4.94
CA HIS A 445 -27.83 -13.31 -5.65
C HIS A 445 -27.16 -14.33 -4.71
N GLN A 446 -26.58 -15.38 -5.27
CA GLN A 446 -25.83 -16.38 -4.52
C GLN A 446 -24.36 -15.94 -4.36
N SER A 447 -23.88 -15.87 -3.12
CA SER A 447 -22.48 -15.60 -2.78
C SER A 447 -21.73 -16.89 -2.48
N ILE A 448 -20.68 -17.14 -3.26
CA ILE A 448 -19.71 -18.21 -3.03
C ILE A 448 -18.58 -17.62 -2.20
N LEU A 449 -18.55 -17.99 -0.92
CA LEU A 449 -17.64 -17.45 0.08
C LEU A 449 -16.39 -18.31 0.16
N ILE A 450 -15.23 -17.67 0.00
CA ILE A 450 -13.92 -18.31 0.03
C ILE A 450 -13.09 -17.58 1.09
N PRO A 451 -12.91 -18.15 2.29
CA PRO A 451 -12.05 -17.56 3.30
C PRO A 451 -10.60 -17.48 2.80
N PRO A 452 -9.90 -16.34 2.95
CA PRO A 452 -8.49 -16.22 2.56
C PRO A 452 -7.57 -17.28 3.21
N SER A 453 -7.86 -17.70 4.44
CA SER A 453 -7.12 -18.77 5.14
C SER A 453 -7.18 -20.13 4.43
N GLU A 454 -8.26 -20.42 3.71
CA GLU A 454 -8.36 -21.66 2.91
C GLU A 454 -7.50 -21.59 1.64
N LEU A 455 -7.27 -20.38 1.13
CA LEU A 455 -6.44 -20.12 -0.04
C LEU A 455 -4.94 -20.23 0.29
N GLU A 456 -4.52 -19.85 1.50
CA GLU A 456 -3.15 -20.06 1.98
C GLU A 456 -2.74 -21.54 1.93
N LEU A 457 -3.68 -22.45 2.20
CA LEU A 457 -3.46 -23.90 2.09
C LEU A 457 -3.51 -24.42 0.65
N ASN A 458 -4.28 -23.76 -0.22
CA ASN A 458 -4.43 -24.14 -1.62
C ASN A 458 -4.62 -22.89 -2.51
N PRO A 459 -3.53 -22.34 -3.09
CA PRO A 459 -3.59 -21.11 -3.88
C PRO A 459 -4.49 -21.20 -5.14
N SER A 460 -4.78 -22.40 -5.62
CA SER A 460 -5.64 -22.60 -6.80
C SER A 460 -7.14 -22.53 -6.49
N LEU A 461 -7.53 -22.53 -5.21
CA LEU A 461 -8.92 -22.65 -4.75
C LEU A 461 -9.83 -21.58 -5.35
N TRP A 462 -9.42 -20.32 -5.27
CA TRP A 462 -10.24 -19.19 -5.75
C TRP A 462 -10.51 -19.28 -7.25
N LEU A 463 -9.47 -19.44 -8.07
CA LEU A 463 -9.61 -19.55 -9.53
C LEU A 463 -10.38 -20.82 -9.94
N SER A 464 -10.17 -21.93 -9.22
CA SER A 464 -10.89 -23.19 -9.46
C SER A 464 -12.38 -23.04 -9.15
N ALA A 465 -12.73 -22.37 -8.05
CA ALA A 465 -14.12 -22.09 -7.69
C ALA A 465 -14.79 -21.17 -8.74
N VAL A 466 -14.11 -20.10 -9.14
CA VAL A 466 -14.61 -19.20 -10.19
C VAL A 466 -14.91 -19.95 -11.48
N SER A 467 -14.04 -20.88 -11.87
CA SER A 467 -14.23 -21.72 -13.06
C SER A 467 -15.35 -22.75 -12.90
N GLN A 468 -15.35 -23.50 -11.79
CA GLN A 468 -16.33 -24.56 -11.50
C GLN A 468 -17.76 -24.04 -11.47
N PHE A 469 -17.97 -22.91 -10.79
CA PHE A 469 -19.27 -22.26 -10.68
C PHE A 469 -19.55 -21.31 -11.86
N LYS A 470 -18.65 -21.20 -12.86
CA LYS A 470 -18.82 -20.35 -14.06
C LYS A 470 -19.16 -18.90 -13.70
N VAL A 471 -18.49 -18.39 -12.68
CA VAL A 471 -18.79 -17.10 -12.07
C VAL A 471 -18.46 -15.96 -13.02
N ARG A 472 -19.38 -14.98 -13.11
CA ARG A 472 -19.18 -13.76 -13.91
C ARG A 472 -18.40 -12.70 -13.16
N ASP A 473 -18.76 -12.47 -11.89
CA ASP A 473 -18.25 -11.39 -11.06
C ASP A 473 -17.55 -11.96 -9.83
N THR A 474 -16.30 -11.56 -9.61
CA THR A 474 -15.51 -12.00 -8.46
C THR A 474 -14.80 -10.83 -7.79
N PHE A 475 -14.65 -10.92 -6.47
CA PHE A 475 -13.99 -9.91 -5.64
C PHE A 475 -12.85 -10.54 -4.83
N CYS A 476 -11.71 -9.86 -4.78
CA CYS A 476 -10.54 -10.30 -4.02
C CYS A 476 -9.73 -9.13 -3.45
N SER A 477 -8.81 -9.38 -2.53
CA SER A 477 -7.87 -8.36 -2.02
C SER A 477 -6.54 -8.42 -2.78
N TYR A 478 -5.68 -7.41 -2.60
CA TYR A 478 -4.32 -7.46 -3.17
C TYR A 478 -3.53 -8.66 -2.64
N SER A 479 -3.64 -8.99 -1.36
CA SER A 479 -2.97 -10.16 -0.77
C SER A 479 -3.40 -11.46 -1.43
N VAL A 480 -4.70 -11.63 -1.73
CA VAL A 480 -5.22 -12.80 -2.46
C VAL A 480 -4.67 -12.86 -3.88
N MET A 481 -4.67 -11.73 -4.59
CA MET A 481 -4.13 -11.63 -5.94
C MET A 481 -2.63 -11.96 -5.99
N GLU A 482 -1.86 -11.46 -5.03
CA GLU A 482 -0.44 -11.69 -4.90
C GLU A 482 -0.13 -13.15 -4.58
N LEU A 483 -0.85 -13.76 -3.63
CA LEU A 483 -0.73 -15.18 -3.30
C LEU A 483 -0.96 -16.07 -4.53
N CYS A 484 -1.98 -15.75 -5.33
CA CYS A 484 -2.25 -16.49 -6.57
C CYS A 484 -1.16 -16.26 -7.62
N THR A 485 -0.68 -15.03 -7.78
CA THR A 485 0.36 -14.68 -8.76
C THR A 485 1.68 -15.39 -8.44
N LYS A 486 2.11 -15.35 -7.17
CA LYS A 486 3.33 -16.00 -6.69
C LYS A 486 3.17 -17.53 -6.67
N GLY A 487 2.09 -18.04 -6.08
CA GLY A 487 1.88 -19.47 -5.86
C GLY A 487 1.55 -20.28 -7.12
N LEU A 488 0.92 -19.67 -8.13
CA LEU A 488 0.50 -20.36 -9.35
C LEU A 488 1.32 -20.00 -10.59
N GLY A 489 2.35 -19.14 -10.44
CA GLY A 489 3.15 -18.62 -11.56
C GLY A 489 3.69 -19.69 -12.52
N LEU A 490 4.09 -20.85 -11.98
CA LEU A 490 4.63 -21.97 -12.74
C LEU A 490 3.60 -23.08 -13.03
N GLN A 491 2.35 -22.94 -12.57
CA GLN A 491 1.33 -24.00 -12.62
C GLN A 491 0.26 -23.77 -13.67
N THR A 492 0.30 -22.67 -14.43
CA THR A 492 -0.73 -22.29 -15.41
C THR A 492 -1.06 -23.39 -16.41
N ASP A 493 -0.06 -24.07 -16.99
CA ASP A 493 -0.28 -25.16 -17.94
C ASP A 493 -0.95 -26.38 -17.31
N SER A 494 -0.56 -26.72 -16.08
CA SER A 494 -1.16 -27.80 -15.29
C SER A 494 -2.62 -27.48 -14.94
N LEU A 495 -2.92 -26.23 -14.56
CA LEU A 495 -4.28 -25.78 -14.31
C LEU A 495 -5.15 -25.86 -15.56
N LYS A 496 -4.60 -25.49 -16.72
CA LYS A 496 -5.27 -25.62 -18.02
C LYS A 496 -5.57 -27.08 -18.36
N ALA A 497 -4.60 -27.97 -18.15
CA ALA A 497 -4.77 -29.42 -18.36
C ALA A 497 -5.84 -30.02 -17.42
N ARG A 498 -6.02 -29.45 -16.23
CA ARG A 498 -7.09 -29.79 -15.28
C ARG A 498 -8.46 -29.19 -15.64
N GLY A 499 -8.54 -28.43 -16.73
CA GLY A 499 -9.79 -27.86 -17.25
C GLY A 499 -10.20 -26.53 -16.62
N LEU A 500 -9.28 -25.80 -15.97
CA LEU A 500 -9.57 -24.47 -15.42
C LEU A 500 -9.78 -23.47 -16.56
N ASP A 501 -10.96 -22.84 -16.60
CA ASP A 501 -11.39 -21.85 -17.58
C ASP A 501 -11.97 -20.60 -16.89
N LEU A 502 -11.36 -19.44 -17.14
CA LEU A 502 -11.73 -18.11 -16.63
C LEU A 502 -12.44 -17.24 -17.68
N SER A 503 -12.76 -17.78 -18.86
CA SER A 503 -13.42 -17.04 -19.96
C SER A 503 -14.78 -16.43 -19.60
N ARG A 504 -15.41 -16.94 -18.52
CA ARG A 504 -16.69 -16.47 -18.00
C ARG A 504 -16.56 -15.20 -17.15
N VAL A 505 -15.38 -14.94 -16.61
CA VAL A 505 -15.14 -13.78 -15.75
C VAL A 505 -15.22 -12.52 -16.59
N ARG A 506 -16.16 -11.64 -16.21
CA ARG A 506 -16.32 -10.31 -16.81
C ARG A 506 -15.84 -9.21 -15.88
N THR A 507 -15.95 -9.44 -14.58
CA THR A 507 -15.51 -8.47 -13.57
C THR A 507 -14.73 -9.21 -12.48
N CYS A 508 -13.47 -8.86 -12.31
CA CYS A 508 -12.58 -9.27 -11.23
C CYS A 508 -12.13 -8.00 -10.54
N VAL A 509 -12.80 -7.65 -9.44
CA VAL A 509 -12.54 -6.41 -8.72
C VAL A 509 -11.62 -6.69 -7.55
N VAL A 510 -10.47 -6.02 -7.53
CA VAL A 510 -9.59 -5.98 -6.38
C VAL A 510 -10.08 -4.89 -5.43
N VAL A 511 -10.48 -5.29 -4.23
CA VAL A 511 -10.96 -4.37 -3.19
C VAL A 511 -9.77 -3.80 -2.44
N ALA A 512 -9.65 -2.47 -2.47
CA ALA A 512 -8.59 -1.73 -1.82
C ALA A 512 -9.04 -0.33 -1.40
N GLU A 513 -8.41 0.20 -0.35
CA GLU A 513 -8.55 1.58 0.12
C GLU A 513 -7.26 2.39 -0.12
N GLU A 514 -6.49 2.03 -1.16
CA GLU A 514 -5.22 2.66 -1.50
C GLU A 514 -5.10 2.94 -3.01
N ARG A 515 -3.99 3.56 -3.43
CA ARG A 515 -3.67 3.74 -4.86
C ARG A 515 -3.61 2.36 -5.54
N PRO A 516 -4.25 2.18 -6.71
CA PRO A 516 -4.23 0.90 -7.42
C PRO A 516 -2.81 0.38 -7.74
N ARG A 517 -2.53 -0.88 -7.42
CA ARG A 517 -1.24 -1.55 -7.68
C ARG A 517 -1.15 -2.02 -9.13
N THR A 518 -0.79 -1.09 -10.02
CA THR A 518 -0.78 -1.31 -11.48
C THR A 518 0.14 -2.46 -11.91
N ALA A 519 1.31 -2.62 -11.29
CA ALA A 519 2.24 -3.70 -11.63
C ALA A 519 1.69 -5.09 -11.31
N LEU A 520 1.08 -5.24 -10.12
CA LEU A 520 0.49 -6.51 -9.67
C LEU A 520 -0.71 -6.91 -10.54
N THR A 521 -1.63 -5.98 -10.80
CA THR A 521 -2.81 -6.23 -11.65
C THR A 521 -2.43 -6.60 -13.09
N GLN A 522 -1.40 -5.98 -13.65
CA GLN A 522 -0.85 -6.33 -14.96
C GLN A 522 -0.19 -7.71 -14.98
N SER A 523 0.61 -8.03 -13.94
CA SER A 523 1.26 -9.33 -13.80
C SER A 523 0.22 -10.46 -13.71
N PHE A 524 -0.79 -10.29 -12.85
CA PHE A 524 -1.90 -11.24 -12.70
C PHE A 524 -2.65 -11.45 -14.02
N SER A 525 -3.02 -10.36 -14.69
CA SER A 525 -3.73 -10.42 -15.98
C SER A 525 -2.93 -11.12 -17.07
N LYS A 526 -1.60 -10.90 -17.10
CA LYS A 526 -0.70 -11.54 -18.07
C LYS A 526 -0.57 -13.03 -17.78
N LEU A 527 -0.41 -13.40 -16.51
CA LEU A 527 -0.19 -14.78 -16.08
C LEU A 527 -1.38 -15.70 -16.39
N PHE A 528 -2.60 -15.23 -16.14
CA PHE A 528 -3.82 -16.03 -16.29
C PHE A 528 -4.55 -15.83 -17.63
N LYS A 529 -3.94 -15.08 -18.56
CA LYS A 529 -4.47 -14.84 -19.90
C LYS A 529 -4.77 -16.15 -20.64
N ASP A 530 -3.87 -17.13 -20.55
CA ASP A 530 -3.99 -18.41 -21.28
C ASP A 530 -5.02 -19.38 -20.67
N LEU A 531 -5.51 -19.06 -19.46
CA LEU A 531 -6.67 -19.69 -18.82
C LEU A 531 -7.99 -18.99 -19.17
N GLY A 532 -7.97 -17.97 -20.04
CA GLY A 532 -9.16 -17.26 -20.49
C GLY A 532 -9.50 -15.98 -19.72
N LEU A 533 -8.68 -15.56 -18.75
CA LEU A 533 -8.90 -14.30 -18.04
C LEU A 533 -8.62 -13.12 -18.97
N HIS A 534 -9.66 -12.35 -19.27
CA HIS A 534 -9.51 -11.16 -20.09
C HIS A 534 -8.94 -9.99 -19.27
N PRO A 535 -7.89 -9.26 -19.72
CA PRO A 535 -7.30 -8.16 -18.95
C PRO A 535 -8.31 -7.07 -18.55
N ARG A 536 -9.27 -6.76 -19.42
CA ARG A 536 -10.40 -5.85 -19.13
C ARG A 536 -11.27 -6.26 -17.94
N ALA A 537 -11.28 -7.54 -17.57
CA ALA A 537 -12.06 -8.00 -16.42
C ALA A 537 -11.41 -7.57 -15.11
N VAL A 538 -10.08 -7.42 -15.08
CA VAL A 538 -9.34 -7.07 -13.87
C VAL A 538 -9.41 -5.55 -13.65
N SER A 539 -9.91 -5.17 -12.49
CA SER A 539 -10.13 -3.78 -12.10
C SER A 539 -9.99 -3.63 -10.59
N THR A 540 -10.15 -2.42 -10.09
CA THR A 540 -10.06 -2.09 -8.67
C THR A 540 -11.35 -1.41 -8.20
N SER A 541 -11.56 -1.40 -6.89
CA SER A 541 -12.49 -0.48 -6.25
C SER A 541 -11.73 0.59 -5.49
N PHE A 542 -12.44 1.64 -5.07
CA PHE A 542 -11.96 2.58 -4.07
C PHE A 542 -13.06 2.94 -3.08
N GLY A 543 -12.71 2.85 -1.80
CA GLY A 543 -13.52 3.27 -0.67
C GLY A 543 -12.63 3.86 0.41
N CYS A 544 -13.25 4.39 1.46
CA CYS A 544 -12.59 4.96 2.62
C CYS A 544 -13.54 4.93 3.82
N ARG A 545 -13.07 5.35 5.00
CA ARG A 545 -13.86 5.33 6.23
C ARG A 545 -15.16 6.15 6.15
N VAL A 546 -15.11 7.32 5.53
CA VAL A 546 -16.30 8.20 5.40
C VAL A 546 -17.30 7.68 4.35
N ASN A 547 -16.84 6.84 3.42
CA ASN A 547 -17.66 6.20 2.41
C ASN A 547 -17.02 4.89 1.93
N LEU A 548 -17.62 3.77 2.34
CA LEU A 548 -17.05 2.42 2.17
C LEU A 548 -16.89 1.97 0.71
N ALA A 549 -17.55 2.64 -0.25
CA ALA A 549 -17.23 2.51 -1.66
C ALA A 549 -17.68 3.75 -2.45
N ILE A 550 -16.71 4.41 -3.08
CA ILE A 550 -16.91 5.54 -3.99
C ILE A 550 -16.92 5.03 -5.43
N CYS A 551 -15.96 4.15 -5.75
CA CYS A 551 -15.76 3.59 -7.08
C CYS A 551 -15.78 2.07 -7.05
N LEU A 552 -16.47 1.48 -8.02
CA LEU A 552 -16.56 0.04 -8.23
C LEU A 552 -16.77 -0.26 -9.71
N GLN A 553 -15.90 -1.05 -10.31
CA GLN A 553 -16.11 -1.50 -11.68
C GLN A 553 -17.32 -2.45 -11.76
N GLY A 554 -18.21 -2.18 -12.71
CA GLY A 554 -19.35 -3.04 -13.04
C GLY A 554 -19.25 -3.60 -14.46
N THR A 555 -20.08 -4.60 -14.76
CA THR A 555 -20.02 -5.31 -16.05
C THR A 555 -20.31 -4.43 -17.27
N SER A 556 -21.18 -3.43 -17.11
CA SER A 556 -21.60 -2.50 -18.17
C SER A 556 -20.82 -1.17 -18.15
N GLY A 557 -19.72 -1.12 -17.41
CA GLY A 557 -18.81 0.02 -17.38
C GLY A 557 -17.87 0.06 -18.60
N PRO A 558 -17.35 1.25 -18.97
CA PRO A 558 -16.26 1.34 -19.93
C PRO A 558 -15.02 0.61 -19.41
N ASP A 559 -14.12 0.24 -20.31
CA ASP A 559 -12.88 -0.44 -19.95
C ASP A 559 -12.03 0.44 -19.01
N PRO A 560 -11.44 -0.13 -17.93
CA PRO A 560 -10.61 0.63 -17.00
C PRO A 560 -9.45 1.32 -17.72
N THR A 561 -9.26 2.60 -17.44
CA THR A 561 -8.23 3.39 -18.10
C THR A 561 -6.95 3.47 -17.26
N THR A 562 -5.80 3.52 -17.92
CA THR A 562 -4.51 3.81 -17.28
C THR A 562 -3.92 5.05 -17.91
N VAL A 563 -3.51 6.01 -17.08
CA VAL A 563 -2.86 7.24 -17.52
C VAL A 563 -1.43 7.29 -17.02
N PHE A 564 -0.59 8.02 -17.73
CA PHE A 564 0.79 8.27 -17.32
C PHE A 564 0.90 9.74 -16.93
N VAL A 565 1.30 10.00 -15.69
CA VAL A 565 1.44 11.35 -15.16
C VAL A 565 2.92 11.69 -14.94
N ASP A 566 3.27 12.95 -15.15
CA ASP A 566 4.60 13.47 -14.81
C ASP A 566 4.74 13.51 -13.28
N MET A 567 5.62 12.67 -12.73
CA MET A 567 5.84 12.59 -11.29
C MET A 567 6.34 13.92 -10.71
N ARG A 568 7.09 14.71 -11.46
CA ARG A 568 7.54 16.04 -11.00
C ARG A 568 6.35 16.99 -10.91
N ALA A 569 5.44 16.98 -11.88
CA ALA A 569 4.23 17.81 -11.80
C ALA A 569 3.36 17.40 -10.61
N LEU A 570 3.23 16.10 -10.36
CA LEU A 570 2.43 15.55 -9.28
C LEU A 570 2.92 16.00 -7.89
N ARG A 571 4.24 16.04 -7.69
CA ARG A 571 4.87 16.58 -6.46
C ARG A 571 4.56 18.06 -6.20
N HIS A 572 4.04 18.77 -7.20
CA HIS A 572 3.61 20.18 -7.14
C HIS A 572 2.07 20.33 -7.16
N ASP A 573 1.33 19.30 -6.79
CA ASP A 573 -0.13 19.26 -6.80
C ASP A 573 -0.76 19.55 -8.16
N ARG A 574 -0.02 19.22 -9.24
CA ARG A 574 -0.47 19.38 -10.63
C ARG A 574 -0.49 18.07 -11.34
N VAL A 575 -1.51 17.88 -12.16
CA VAL A 575 -1.66 16.70 -13.00
C VAL A 575 -1.29 17.08 -14.41
N ARG A 576 -0.18 16.52 -14.90
CA ARG A 576 0.26 16.64 -16.29
C ARG A 576 0.36 15.23 -16.88
N LEU A 577 -0.42 14.98 -17.92
CA LEU A 577 -0.33 13.73 -18.67
C LEU A 577 0.93 13.73 -19.53
N VAL A 578 1.58 12.57 -19.60
CA VAL A 578 2.75 12.29 -20.43
C VAL A 578 2.53 10.98 -21.19
N GLU A 579 3.38 10.69 -22.15
CA GLU A 579 3.33 9.43 -22.87
C GLU A 579 3.96 8.30 -22.06
N ARG A 580 3.54 7.06 -22.32
CA ARG A 580 4.14 5.87 -21.74
C ARG A 580 5.64 5.83 -22.04
N GLY A 581 6.46 5.66 -20.99
CA GLY A 581 7.92 5.60 -21.14
C GLY A 581 8.60 6.97 -21.14
N SER A 582 7.85 8.07 -20.99
CA SER A 582 8.47 9.38 -20.76
C SER A 582 9.32 9.36 -19.48
N PRO A 583 10.42 10.13 -19.41
CA PRO A 583 11.18 10.29 -18.18
C PRO A 583 10.26 10.72 -17.02
N HIS A 584 10.39 10.07 -15.87
CA HIS A 584 9.54 10.29 -14.69
C HIS A 584 8.04 10.03 -14.91
N SER A 585 7.66 9.23 -15.91
CA SER A 585 6.26 8.81 -16.08
C SER A 585 5.84 7.86 -14.96
N LEU A 586 4.78 8.21 -14.25
CA LEU A 586 4.14 7.38 -13.24
C LEU A 586 2.83 6.81 -13.80
N PRO A 587 2.67 5.48 -13.93
CA PRO A 587 1.41 4.88 -14.34
C PRO A 587 0.39 4.94 -13.19
N LEU A 588 -0.80 5.46 -13.47
CA LEU A 588 -1.95 5.47 -12.57
C LEU A 588 -3.13 4.78 -13.25
N MET A 589 -3.60 3.70 -12.64
CA MET A 589 -4.82 3.00 -13.06
C MET A 589 -6.04 3.67 -12.44
N GLU A 590 -7.12 3.72 -13.19
CA GLU A 590 -8.42 4.19 -12.71
C GLU A 590 -8.89 3.38 -11.50
N SER A 591 -9.44 4.07 -10.50
CA SER A 591 -9.88 3.50 -9.23
C SER A 591 -11.22 2.74 -9.30
N GLY A 592 -11.77 2.58 -10.51
CA GLY A 592 -13.09 2.02 -10.81
C GLY A 592 -14.11 3.11 -11.17
N LYS A 593 -15.29 2.68 -11.62
CA LYS A 593 -16.39 3.58 -11.99
C LYS A 593 -17.14 4.11 -10.76
N ILE A 594 -17.43 5.40 -10.72
CA ILE A 594 -18.21 6.05 -9.64
C ILE A 594 -19.57 5.37 -9.48
N LEU A 595 -19.90 4.98 -8.24
CA LEU A 595 -21.12 4.24 -7.94
C LEU A 595 -22.39 5.07 -8.17
N PRO A 596 -23.51 4.43 -8.55
CA PRO A 596 -24.80 5.12 -8.66
C PRO A 596 -25.18 5.84 -7.35
N GLY A 597 -25.65 7.08 -7.46
CA GLY A 597 -26.00 7.94 -6.32
C GLY A 597 -24.81 8.56 -5.57
N VAL A 598 -23.59 8.37 -6.05
CA VAL A 598 -22.38 9.03 -5.51
C VAL A 598 -22.04 10.25 -6.34
N ARG A 599 -21.77 11.37 -5.67
CA ARG A 599 -21.19 12.57 -6.26
C ARG A 599 -19.84 12.83 -5.63
N ILE A 600 -18.87 13.24 -6.43
CA ILE A 600 -17.52 13.59 -5.97
C ILE A 600 -17.07 14.93 -6.55
N ILE A 601 -16.22 15.62 -5.78
CA ILE A 601 -15.53 16.83 -6.22
C ILE A 601 -14.09 16.80 -5.70
N ILE A 602 -13.16 17.35 -6.48
CA ILE A 602 -11.78 17.55 -6.04
C ILE A 602 -11.68 18.96 -5.45
N ALA A 603 -11.29 19.05 -4.18
CA ALA A 603 -11.17 20.30 -3.45
C ALA A 603 -9.75 20.49 -2.89
N ASN A 604 -9.31 21.73 -2.72
CA ASN A 604 -8.06 22.01 -2.02
C ASN A 604 -8.28 21.81 -0.49
N PRO A 605 -7.45 21.00 0.18
CA PRO A 605 -7.68 20.63 1.58
C PRO A 605 -7.50 21.78 2.58
N GLU A 606 -6.71 22.80 2.24
CA GLU A 606 -6.44 23.96 3.09
C GLU A 606 -7.50 25.05 2.88
N THR A 607 -7.77 25.36 1.62
CA THR A 607 -8.62 26.52 1.25
C THR A 607 -10.09 26.17 1.04
N LYS A 608 -10.43 24.86 1.05
CA LYS A 608 -11.78 24.31 0.85
C LYS A 608 -12.44 24.74 -0.48
N GLY A 609 -11.63 25.15 -1.46
CA GLY A 609 -12.10 25.59 -2.78
C GLY A 609 -12.12 24.45 -3.80
N PRO A 610 -13.09 24.40 -4.73
CA PRO A 610 -13.10 23.42 -5.82
C PRO A 610 -11.91 23.61 -6.78
N MET A 611 -11.37 22.50 -7.27
CA MET A 611 -10.21 22.45 -8.16
C MET A 611 -10.63 22.09 -9.60
N GLY A 612 -9.80 22.44 -10.58
CA GLY A 612 -9.98 22.01 -11.98
C GLY A 612 -9.29 20.68 -12.29
N GLU A 613 -9.64 20.04 -13.41
CA GLU A 613 -9.12 18.69 -13.81
C GLU A 613 -7.58 18.58 -13.91
N SER A 614 -6.85 19.69 -14.01
CA SER A 614 -5.37 19.69 -14.08
C SER A 614 -4.68 19.72 -12.70
N HIS A 615 -5.42 19.64 -11.61
CA HIS A 615 -4.86 19.78 -10.26
C HIS A 615 -5.12 18.53 -9.42
N LEU A 616 -4.17 18.26 -8.54
CA LEU A 616 -4.31 17.29 -7.47
C LEU A 616 -5.02 17.99 -6.31
N GLY A 617 -5.99 17.31 -5.69
CA GLY A 617 -6.65 17.80 -4.50
C GLY A 617 -7.27 16.67 -3.71
N GLU A 618 -7.89 17.01 -2.59
CA GLU A 618 -8.62 16.06 -1.77
C GLU A 618 -9.92 15.67 -2.45
N ILE A 619 -10.23 14.37 -2.45
CA ILE A 619 -11.48 13.83 -2.95
C ILE A 619 -12.54 14.05 -1.88
N TRP A 620 -13.58 14.80 -2.21
CA TRP A 620 -14.74 15.02 -1.36
C TRP A 620 -15.93 14.26 -1.95
N VAL A 621 -16.71 13.61 -1.10
CA VAL A 621 -17.79 12.71 -1.51
C VAL A 621 -19.10 13.05 -0.84
N GLN A 622 -20.18 12.98 -1.62
CA GLN A 622 -21.53 13.07 -1.11
C GLN A 622 -22.36 11.93 -1.71
N SER A 623 -22.94 11.12 -0.84
CA SER A 623 -23.81 10.02 -1.23
C SER A 623 -24.79 9.67 -0.10
N GLY A 624 -25.86 8.95 -0.44
CA GLY A 624 -26.80 8.41 0.54
C GLY A 624 -26.22 7.30 1.42
N HIS A 625 -25.02 6.78 1.09
CA HIS A 625 -24.33 5.74 1.85
C HIS A 625 -23.01 6.20 2.47
N ASN A 626 -22.83 7.52 2.63
CA ASN A 626 -21.80 8.03 3.52
C ASN A 626 -22.07 7.52 4.95
N SER A 627 -21.01 7.27 5.72
CA SER A 627 -21.18 6.94 7.13
C SER A 627 -21.70 8.15 7.89
N SER A 628 -22.45 7.91 8.96
CA SER A 628 -23.12 8.96 9.75
C SER A 628 -22.16 9.69 10.71
N GLY A 629 -20.88 9.32 10.73
CA GLY A 629 -19.87 9.89 11.62
C GLY A 629 -18.89 8.84 12.16
N TYR A 630 -17.84 9.30 12.82
CA TYR A 630 -16.97 8.43 13.61
C TYR A 630 -17.64 8.04 14.93
N PHE A 631 -17.32 6.83 15.39
CA PHE A 631 -17.64 6.36 16.72
C PHE A 631 -16.48 6.70 17.66
N THR A 632 -16.75 7.57 18.64
CA THR A 632 -15.80 7.92 19.70
C THR A 632 -16.49 7.85 21.05
N VAL A 633 -15.72 7.42 22.05
CA VAL A 633 -16.13 7.37 23.46
C VAL A 633 -15.72 8.65 24.19
N TYR A 634 -14.69 9.33 23.70
CA TYR A 634 -14.18 10.59 24.21
C TYR A 634 -14.85 11.70 23.39
N GLY A 635 -15.70 12.50 24.04
CA GLY A 635 -16.70 13.39 23.43
C GLY A 635 -16.18 14.58 22.61
N ASP A 636 -15.21 14.37 21.72
CA ASP A 636 -14.64 15.39 20.85
C ASP A 636 -15.38 15.41 19.49
N GLU A 637 -16.67 15.73 19.52
CA GLU A 637 -17.52 15.82 18.31
C GLU A 637 -17.14 17.01 17.41
N THR A 638 -16.48 18.03 17.95
CA THR A 638 -16.23 19.32 17.28
C THR A 638 -15.13 19.24 16.22
N LEU A 639 -14.03 18.52 16.45
CA LEU A 639 -12.97 18.29 15.46
C LEU A 639 -13.40 17.30 14.36
N GLN A 640 -14.37 16.43 14.65
CA GLN A 640 -14.82 15.36 13.76
C GLN A 640 -15.95 15.79 12.79
N SER A 641 -16.70 16.85 13.15
CA SER A 641 -17.78 17.42 12.33
C SER A 641 -17.31 17.87 10.94
N ASP A 642 -16.07 18.37 10.85
CA ASP A 642 -15.47 18.86 9.59
C ASP A 642 -15.28 17.75 8.55
N HIS A 643 -15.15 16.48 8.95
CA HIS A 643 -14.98 15.37 8.01
C HIS A 643 -16.26 14.97 7.28
N PHE A 644 -17.44 15.20 7.86
CA PHE A 644 -18.71 14.73 7.30
C PHE A 644 -19.59 15.86 6.77
N ASN A 645 -19.41 17.06 7.31
CA ASN A 645 -20.28 18.21 7.04
C ASN A 645 -19.50 19.41 6.47
N SER A 646 -18.46 19.15 5.68
CA SER A 646 -17.68 20.20 5.03
C SER A 646 -18.45 20.88 3.91
N ARG A 647 -18.17 22.17 3.70
CA ARG A 647 -18.73 23.00 2.63
C ARG A 647 -17.61 23.62 1.83
N LEU A 648 -17.85 23.80 0.54
CA LEU A 648 -16.92 24.54 -0.31
C LEU A 648 -16.89 26.01 0.13
N SER A 649 -15.72 26.65 0.04
CA SER A 649 -15.56 28.06 0.38
C SER A 649 -16.18 29.01 -0.67
N PHE A 650 -16.36 28.54 -1.91
CA PHE A 650 -17.02 29.25 -3.01
C PHE A 650 -17.56 28.23 -4.04
N GLY A 651 -18.41 28.69 -4.97
CA GLY A 651 -19.16 27.81 -5.88
C GLY A 651 -20.45 27.31 -5.22
N ASP A 652 -20.67 25.99 -5.19
CA ASP A 652 -21.79 25.40 -4.45
C ASP A 652 -21.44 25.27 -2.95
N THR A 653 -21.77 26.31 -2.19
CA THR A 653 -21.54 26.37 -0.73
C THR A 653 -22.66 25.71 0.09
N GLN A 654 -23.74 25.26 -0.57
CA GLN A 654 -24.93 24.72 0.08
C GLN A 654 -24.86 23.20 0.24
N THR A 655 -24.22 22.49 -0.69
CA THR A 655 -24.02 21.04 -0.57
C THR A 655 -23.04 20.71 0.56
N LEU A 656 -23.42 19.75 1.41
CA LEU A 656 -22.53 19.14 2.40
C LEU A 656 -21.73 18.02 1.75
N TRP A 657 -20.44 17.98 2.07
CA TRP A 657 -19.48 17.03 1.55
C TRP A 657 -18.74 16.34 2.69
N ALA A 658 -18.49 15.04 2.51
CA ALA A 658 -17.59 14.30 3.36
C ALA A 658 -16.17 14.32 2.77
N ARG A 659 -15.19 14.66 3.61
CA ARG A 659 -13.75 14.71 3.30
C ARG A 659 -13.15 13.33 3.44
N THR A 660 -12.64 12.78 2.34
CA THR A 660 -12.12 11.40 2.35
C THR A 660 -10.74 11.28 2.98
N GLY A 661 -9.96 12.37 3.04
CA GLY A 661 -8.55 12.31 3.40
C GLY A 661 -7.65 11.70 2.33
N TYR A 662 -8.16 11.47 1.11
CA TYR A 662 -7.38 10.95 -0.02
C TYR A 662 -7.20 12.01 -1.10
N LEU A 663 -5.98 12.08 -1.64
CA LEU A 663 -5.64 12.91 -2.77
C LEU A 663 -5.93 12.17 -4.08
N GLY A 664 -6.49 12.87 -5.05
CA GLY A 664 -6.77 12.34 -6.38
C GLY A 664 -7.13 13.43 -7.38
N PHE A 665 -7.41 12.99 -8.60
CA PHE A 665 -7.88 13.87 -9.67
C PHE A 665 -8.91 13.16 -10.56
N LEU A 666 -9.69 13.96 -11.27
CA LEU A 666 -10.65 13.50 -12.25
C LEU A 666 -10.16 13.76 -13.66
N ARG A 667 -10.45 12.82 -14.55
CA ARG A 667 -10.21 12.98 -15.97
C ARG A 667 -11.39 12.47 -16.77
N ARG A 668 -11.90 13.32 -17.65
CA ARG A 668 -12.83 12.90 -18.69
C ARG A 668 -12.10 12.09 -19.76
N THR A 669 -12.52 10.85 -19.92
CA THR A 669 -11.99 9.91 -20.92
C THR A 669 -12.68 10.10 -22.28
N GLU A 670 -12.12 9.49 -23.33
CA GLU A 670 -12.77 9.43 -24.65
C GLU A 670 -13.87 8.37 -24.72
N LEU A 671 -13.89 7.45 -23.74
CA LEU A 671 -14.90 6.42 -23.65
C LEU A 671 -16.23 7.04 -23.22
N THR A 672 -17.32 6.57 -23.83
CA THR A 672 -18.66 6.91 -23.41
C THR A 672 -19.17 5.90 -22.41
N ASP A 673 -19.91 6.36 -21.41
CA ASP A 673 -20.58 5.50 -20.48
C ASP A 673 -21.95 5.02 -21.03
N ALA A 674 -22.67 4.21 -20.26
CA ALA A 674 -23.97 3.66 -20.68
C ALA A 674 -25.07 4.72 -20.93
N SER A 675 -24.88 5.96 -20.46
CA SER A 675 -25.79 7.08 -20.74
C SER A 675 -25.49 7.82 -22.04
N GLY A 676 -24.36 7.50 -22.69
CA GLY A 676 -23.88 8.19 -23.89
C GLY A 676 -23.03 9.43 -23.60
N GLU A 677 -22.87 9.81 -22.33
CA GLU A 677 -21.95 10.87 -21.92
C GLU A 677 -20.51 10.36 -21.83
N ARG A 678 -19.54 11.28 -21.89
CA ARG A 678 -18.13 10.92 -21.69
C ARG A 678 -17.89 10.50 -20.25
N HIS A 679 -17.18 9.41 -20.08
CA HIS A 679 -16.88 8.81 -18.77
C HIS A 679 -15.83 9.63 -18.01
N ASP A 680 -16.19 10.08 -16.81
CA ASP A 680 -15.29 10.75 -15.87
C ASP A 680 -14.64 9.69 -14.96
N ALA A 681 -13.33 9.48 -15.14
CA ALA A 681 -12.53 8.52 -14.39
C ALA A 681 -11.84 9.18 -13.18
N LEU A 682 -11.92 8.51 -12.02
CA LEU A 682 -11.22 8.92 -10.80
C LEU A 682 -9.88 8.18 -10.68
N TYR A 683 -8.82 8.94 -10.36
CA TYR A 683 -7.50 8.39 -10.08
C TYR A 683 -7.09 8.82 -8.67
N VAL A 684 -7.02 7.83 -7.76
CA VAL A 684 -6.51 8.01 -6.40
C VAL A 684 -4.99 7.99 -6.43
N VAL A 685 -4.38 8.97 -5.77
CA VAL A 685 -2.93 9.15 -5.69
C VAL A 685 -2.40 8.72 -4.33
N GLY A 686 -3.13 8.92 -3.24
CA GLY A 686 -2.73 8.41 -1.92
C GLY A 686 -3.38 9.14 -0.77
N ALA A 687 -3.19 8.64 0.45
CA ALA A 687 -3.69 9.29 1.65
C ALA A 687 -2.95 10.62 1.90
N LEU A 688 -3.70 11.66 2.29
CA LEU A 688 -3.17 12.97 2.65
C LEU A 688 -2.29 12.90 3.91
N GLU A 689 -2.71 12.10 4.90
CA GLU A 689 -2.01 11.91 6.18
C GLU A 689 -0.66 11.20 6.03
N GLU A 690 -0.46 10.43 4.95
CA GLU A 690 0.80 9.75 4.65
C GLU A 690 1.73 10.56 3.75
N ALA A 691 1.22 11.60 3.10
CA ALA A 691 2.01 12.38 2.17
C ALA A 691 3.06 13.21 2.93
N MET A 692 4.32 13.08 2.53
CA MET A 692 5.46 13.74 3.17
C MET A 692 5.78 15.05 2.44
N GLU A 693 5.90 16.16 3.17
CA GLU A 693 6.39 17.43 2.61
C GLU A 693 7.90 17.54 2.83
N LEU A 694 8.68 17.37 1.77
CA LEU A 694 10.14 17.44 1.81
C LEU A 694 10.64 18.43 0.76
N ARG A 695 11.54 19.33 1.15
CA ARG A 695 12.10 20.39 0.27
C ARG A 695 11.02 21.24 -0.44
N GLY A 696 9.86 21.44 0.20
CA GLY A 696 8.73 22.21 -0.36
C GLY A 696 7.94 21.51 -1.46
N MET A 697 8.06 20.18 -1.54
CA MET A 697 7.35 19.31 -2.49
C MET A 697 6.65 18.18 -1.74
N ARG A 698 5.55 17.68 -2.31
CA ARG A 698 4.78 16.56 -1.74
C ARG A 698 5.24 15.23 -2.32
N TYR A 699 5.62 14.30 -1.45
CA TYR A 699 6.03 12.93 -1.81
C TYR A 699 5.02 11.93 -1.27
N HIS A 700 4.59 11.00 -2.11
CA HIS A 700 3.79 9.87 -1.68
C HIS A 700 4.73 8.68 -1.36
N PRO A 701 4.64 8.07 -0.17
CA PRO A 701 5.51 6.95 0.22
C PRO A 701 5.62 5.85 -0.83
N ILE A 702 4.48 5.45 -1.41
CA ILE A 702 4.40 4.40 -2.44
C ILE A 702 5.29 4.66 -3.67
N ASP A 703 5.52 5.92 -4.03
CA ASP A 703 6.38 6.25 -5.17
C ASP A 703 7.84 5.93 -4.87
N ILE A 704 8.29 6.22 -3.64
CA ILE A 704 9.66 5.95 -3.17
C ILE A 704 9.84 4.44 -2.96
N GLU A 705 8.89 3.80 -2.29
CA GLU A 705 8.90 2.36 -2.03
C GLU A 705 8.95 1.54 -3.32
N THR A 706 8.19 1.94 -4.35
CA THR A 706 8.23 1.26 -5.65
C THR A 706 9.61 1.38 -6.31
N SER A 707 10.28 2.53 -6.18
CA SER A 707 11.63 2.69 -6.71
C SER A 707 12.63 1.83 -5.94
N VAL A 708 12.54 1.79 -4.61
CA VAL A 708 13.41 0.99 -3.74
C VAL A 708 13.23 -0.51 -3.99
N ILE A 709 12.00 -1.02 -4.08
CA ILE A 709 11.75 -2.46 -4.32
C ILE A 709 12.36 -2.93 -5.66
N ARG A 710 12.50 -2.05 -6.65
CA ARG A 710 13.06 -2.41 -7.97
C ARG A 710 14.59 -2.46 -8.00
N THR A 711 15.30 -1.98 -6.98
CA THR A 711 16.76 -1.87 -7.05
C THR A 711 17.45 -3.21 -6.92
N HIS A 712 16.93 -4.10 -6.09
CA HIS A 712 17.56 -5.39 -5.82
C HIS A 712 16.52 -6.47 -5.57
N LYS A 713 16.80 -7.68 -6.08
CA LYS A 713 15.87 -8.82 -6.04
C LYS A 713 15.60 -9.36 -4.63
N SER A 714 16.52 -9.12 -3.68
CA SER A 714 16.35 -9.55 -2.29
C SER A 714 15.50 -8.60 -1.46
N ILE A 715 15.06 -7.45 -2.01
CA ILE A 715 14.13 -6.57 -1.32
C ILE A 715 12.70 -7.09 -1.57
N THR A 716 12.08 -7.65 -0.54
CA THR A 716 10.70 -8.15 -0.64
C THR A 716 9.68 -7.05 -0.42
N GLU A 717 9.88 -6.24 0.61
CA GLU A 717 9.02 -5.14 0.98
C GLU A 717 9.83 -3.92 1.42
N CYS A 718 9.20 -2.76 1.32
CA CYS A 718 9.80 -1.48 1.71
C CYS A 718 8.75 -0.55 2.30
N ALA A 719 9.10 0.17 3.35
CA ALA A 719 8.26 1.22 3.92
C ALA A 719 9.10 2.47 4.17
N VAL A 720 8.53 3.63 3.88
CA VAL A 720 9.21 4.92 4.09
C VAL A 720 8.42 5.85 4.99
N PHE A 721 9.12 6.58 5.83
CA PHE A 721 8.55 7.61 6.71
C PHE A 721 9.60 8.68 7.04
N THR A 722 9.16 9.77 7.67
CA THR A 722 10.07 10.84 8.13
C THR A 722 10.34 10.75 9.62
N TRP A 723 11.59 11.02 10.02
CA TRP A 723 12.01 11.23 11.40
C TRP A 723 12.90 12.48 11.47
N THR A 724 12.56 13.46 12.31
CA THR A 724 13.36 14.71 12.48
C THR A 724 13.77 15.40 11.16
N ASN A 725 12.90 15.37 10.14
CA ASN A 725 13.12 15.83 8.75
C ASN A 725 14.08 14.97 7.89
N LEU A 726 14.61 13.88 8.43
CA LEU A 726 15.30 12.83 7.68
C LEU A 726 14.29 11.86 7.08
N LEU A 727 14.59 11.39 5.88
CA LEU A 727 13.87 10.27 5.26
C LEU A 727 14.46 8.96 5.80
N VAL A 728 13.60 8.14 6.39
CA VAL A 728 13.92 6.79 6.85
C VAL A 728 13.33 5.80 5.86
N VAL A 729 14.16 4.87 5.39
CA VAL A 729 13.76 3.80 4.48
C VAL A 729 14.00 2.46 5.16
N VAL A 730 12.93 1.71 5.38
CA VAL A 730 12.97 0.35 5.93
C VAL A 730 12.80 -0.64 4.78
N VAL A 731 13.67 -1.64 4.69
CA VAL A 731 13.63 -2.70 3.67
C VAL A 731 13.65 -4.07 4.33
N GLU A 732 12.75 -4.96 3.87
CA GLU A 732 12.80 -6.37 4.23
C GLU A 732 13.74 -7.11 3.28
N LEU A 733 14.65 -7.89 3.86
CA LEU A 733 15.65 -8.67 3.14
C LEU A 733 15.24 -10.16 3.06
N ASP A 734 15.09 -10.65 1.84
CA ASP A 734 15.03 -12.08 1.50
C ASP A 734 16.39 -12.55 1.00
N GLY A 735 17.28 -12.83 1.95
CA GLY A 735 18.66 -13.19 1.70
C GLY A 735 19.44 -13.45 2.98
N SER A 736 20.75 -13.64 2.85
CA SER A 736 21.63 -13.75 4.02
C SER A 736 21.90 -12.37 4.62
N GLU A 737 22.14 -12.29 5.93
CA GLU A 737 22.50 -11.02 6.62
C GLU A 737 23.71 -10.32 5.98
N HIS A 738 24.62 -11.08 5.34
CA HIS A 738 25.77 -10.53 4.61
C HIS A 738 25.38 -9.66 3.40
N GLU A 739 24.18 -9.84 2.85
CA GLU A 739 23.65 -9.01 1.75
C GLU A 739 23.04 -7.69 2.27
N ALA A 740 22.76 -7.56 3.58
CA ALA A 740 22.07 -6.40 4.13
C ALA A 740 22.81 -5.09 3.83
N LEU A 741 24.12 -5.09 4.01
CA LEU A 741 24.97 -3.91 3.81
C LEU A 741 25.16 -3.54 2.33
N ASP A 742 25.05 -4.51 1.43
CA ASP A 742 25.08 -4.25 -0.02
C ASP A 742 23.87 -3.42 -0.48
N LEU A 743 22.74 -3.51 0.23
CA LEU A 743 21.53 -2.76 -0.10
C LEU A 743 21.65 -1.26 0.21
N VAL A 744 22.46 -0.87 1.20
CA VAL A 744 22.51 0.52 1.69
C VAL A 744 22.89 1.53 0.60
N PRO A 745 23.96 1.32 -0.20
CA PRO A 745 24.29 2.19 -1.32
C PRO A 745 23.23 2.18 -2.42
N LEU A 746 22.65 1.01 -2.74
CA LEU A 746 21.63 0.87 -3.78
C LEU A 746 20.35 1.65 -3.45
N VAL A 747 19.86 1.51 -2.22
CA VAL A 747 18.69 2.22 -1.70
C VAL A 747 18.96 3.73 -1.67
N THR A 748 20.13 4.15 -1.18
CA THR A 748 20.48 5.57 -1.11
C THR A 748 20.57 6.19 -2.51
N ASN A 749 21.18 5.49 -3.47
CA ASN A 749 21.35 5.96 -4.84
C ASN A 749 20.01 6.11 -5.57
N VAL A 750 19.13 5.09 -5.53
CA VAL A 750 17.85 5.16 -6.27
C VAL A 750 16.97 6.29 -5.77
N VAL A 751 16.92 6.49 -4.45
CA VAL A 751 16.11 7.55 -3.85
C VAL A 751 16.67 8.92 -4.22
N LEU A 752 17.99 9.04 -4.24
CA LEU A 752 18.66 10.27 -4.63
C LEU A 752 18.45 10.61 -6.11
N GLU A 753 18.58 9.64 -7.01
CA GLU A 753 18.50 9.85 -8.46
C GLU A 753 17.06 10.01 -8.97
N GLU A 754 16.13 9.16 -8.52
CA GLU A 754 14.74 9.22 -8.97
C GLU A 754 13.90 10.25 -8.21
N HIS A 755 14.22 10.48 -6.92
CA HIS A 755 13.42 11.33 -6.04
C HIS A 755 14.09 12.65 -5.66
N TYR A 756 15.39 12.85 -5.91
CA TYR A 756 16.12 14.05 -5.48
C TYR A 756 16.01 14.29 -3.97
N LEU A 757 16.00 13.20 -3.20
CA LEU A 757 15.97 13.18 -1.74
C LEU A 757 17.19 12.46 -1.20
N ILE A 758 17.74 12.99 -0.11
CA ILE A 758 18.79 12.29 0.63
C ILE A 758 18.10 11.40 1.66
N VAL A 759 18.39 10.10 1.61
CA VAL A 759 18.01 9.16 2.66
C VAL A 759 18.90 9.43 3.87
N GLY A 760 18.30 9.68 5.03
CA GLY A 760 19.05 9.90 6.27
C GLY A 760 19.32 8.59 7.01
N VAL A 761 18.38 7.63 6.97
CA VAL A 761 18.54 6.33 7.62
C VAL A 761 18.02 5.22 6.71
N VAL A 762 18.82 4.17 6.53
CA VAL A 762 18.40 2.90 5.91
C VAL A 762 18.36 1.84 7.00
N VAL A 763 17.21 1.18 7.16
CA VAL A 763 17.01 0.10 8.13
C VAL A 763 16.74 -1.18 7.36
N VAL A 764 17.56 -2.20 7.57
CA VAL A 764 17.38 -3.53 6.96
C VAL A 764 16.84 -4.47 8.03
N VAL A 765 15.72 -5.14 7.75
CA VAL A 765 15.00 -6.00 8.69
C VAL A 765 14.67 -7.35 8.05
N ASP A 766 14.34 -8.33 8.88
CA ASP A 766 13.82 -9.63 8.43
C ASP A 766 12.45 -9.51 7.75
N ILE A 767 12.09 -10.52 6.96
CA ILE A 767 10.79 -10.64 6.30
C ILE A 767 9.67 -10.67 7.35
N GLY A 768 8.62 -9.88 7.11
CA GLY A 768 7.43 -9.81 7.96
C GLY A 768 7.53 -8.83 9.13
N VAL A 769 8.63 -8.10 9.24
CA VAL A 769 8.79 -7.02 10.24
C VAL A 769 7.98 -5.78 9.86
N ILE A 770 7.82 -5.47 8.57
CA ILE A 770 6.98 -4.37 8.12
C ILE A 770 5.51 -4.74 8.35
N PRO A 771 4.80 -4.05 9.26
CA PRO A 771 3.43 -4.40 9.60
C PRO A 771 2.49 -4.08 8.44
N ILE A 772 1.81 -5.11 7.94
CA ILE A 772 0.78 -4.99 6.90
C ILE A 772 -0.56 -5.41 7.51
N ASN A 773 -1.57 -4.56 7.36
CA ASN A 773 -2.90 -4.86 7.87
C ASN A 773 -3.62 -5.92 7.02
N SER A 774 -4.79 -6.35 7.47
CA SER A 774 -5.65 -7.33 6.80
C SER A 774 -6.05 -7.00 5.36
N ARG A 775 -5.97 -5.72 4.97
CA ARG A 775 -6.34 -5.22 3.64
C ARG A 775 -5.14 -5.14 2.71
N GLY A 776 -3.95 -5.47 3.20
CA GLY A 776 -2.69 -5.39 2.45
C GLY A 776 -1.99 -4.04 2.57
N GLU A 777 -2.47 -3.12 3.43
CA GLU A 777 -1.91 -1.77 3.56
C GLU A 777 -0.79 -1.73 4.62
N LYS A 778 0.31 -1.04 4.30
CA LYS A 778 1.46 -0.88 5.19
C LYS A 778 1.12 0.07 6.35
N GLN A 779 1.39 -0.35 7.58
CA GLN A 779 1.17 0.45 8.79
C GLN A 779 2.41 1.29 9.13
N ARG A 780 2.73 2.26 8.26
CA ARG A 780 3.97 3.04 8.30
C ARG A 780 4.21 3.77 9.61
N MET A 781 3.16 4.28 10.25
CA MET A 781 3.32 4.98 11.52
C MET A 781 3.58 4.02 12.67
N HIS A 782 2.97 2.82 12.65
CA HIS A 782 3.26 1.80 13.64
C HIS A 782 4.73 1.35 13.54
N LEU A 783 5.22 1.15 12.31
CA LEU A 783 6.62 0.88 12.05
C LEU A 783 7.54 2.02 12.53
N ARG A 784 7.17 3.27 12.26
CA ARG A 784 7.90 4.44 12.72
C ARG A 784 7.95 4.50 14.24
N ASP A 785 6.82 4.34 14.91
CA ASP A 785 6.74 4.45 16.37
C ASP A 785 7.53 3.30 17.03
N GLY A 786 7.52 2.10 16.44
CA GLY A 786 8.40 0.99 16.84
C GLY A 786 9.88 1.29 16.64
N PHE A 787 10.26 1.92 15.53
CA PHE A 787 11.62 2.40 15.29
C PHE A 787 12.06 3.43 16.33
N LEU A 788 11.20 4.41 16.66
CA LEU A 788 11.50 5.46 17.63
C LEU A 788 11.57 4.97 19.08
N ALA A 789 10.91 3.85 19.37
CA ALA A 789 10.90 3.23 20.69
C ALA A 789 11.95 2.14 20.87
N ASP A 790 12.87 1.97 19.90
CA ASP A 790 13.88 0.89 19.85
C ASP A 790 13.24 -0.51 20.02
N GLN A 791 12.06 -0.72 19.42
CA GLN A 791 11.33 -1.99 19.45
C GLN A 791 11.53 -2.83 18.19
N LEU A 792 12.15 -2.27 17.15
CA LEU A 792 12.57 -3.03 15.99
C LEU A 792 13.89 -3.75 16.30
N ASP A 793 14.00 -4.98 15.81
CA ASP A 793 15.24 -5.77 15.85
C ASP A 793 15.81 -5.83 14.41
N PRO A 794 16.53 -4.79 13.96
CA PRO A 794 17.02 -4.71 12.60
C PRO A 794 18.29 -5.56 12.42
N ILE A 795 18.42 -6.17 11.23
CA ILE A 795 19.67 -6.79 10.78
C ILE A 795 20.77 -5.72 10.72
N TYR A 796 20.45 -4.53 10.21
CA TYR A 796 21.39 -3.41 10.16
C TYR A 796 20.69 -2.05 10.13
N VAL A 797 21.32 -1.04 10.73
CA VAL A 797 20.90 0.37 10.67
C VAL A 797 22.04 1.23 10.14
N ALA A 798 21.87 1.80 8.96
CA ALA A 798 22.81 2.72 8.36
C ALA A 798 22.36 4.17 8.57
N TYR A 799 23.16 4.95 9.30
CA TYR A 799 23.00 6.40 9.40
C TYR A 799 23.85 7.07 8.32
N ASN A 800 23.18 7.65 7.33
CA ASN A 800 23.85 8.38 6.27
C ASN A 800 24.29 9.74 6.81
N MET A 801 25.60 10.03 6.72
CA MET A 801 26.21 11.24 7.28
C MET A 801 26.24 12.44 6.33
#